data_AF-A0A7Y4Y2U0-F1
#
_entry.id   AF-A0A7Y4Y2U0-F1
#
_cell.length_a   1.000
_cell.length_b   1.000
_cell.length_c   1.000
_cell.angle_alpha   90.00
_cell.angle_beta   90.00
_cell.angle_gamma   90.00
#
_symmetry.space_group_name_H-M   'P 1'
#
loop_
_entity.id
_entity.type
_entity.pdbx_description
1 polymer ?
#
loop_
_entity_poly.entity_id
_entity_poly.type
_entity_poly.pdbx_seq_one_letter_code
_entity_poly.pdbx_strand_id
1 'polypeptide(L)'
;MPTPTQQTLQALAVQTRARLRSAEAKLGELRAAYARGDLDAKAMRTQETKLVAIRDAAATALDKAKADLLRESARQNDPIAATALARGWPLGLLPVRLETRYQRDTLLVRIFPDEIHVDSHDPAVTDAERSAWEQFRKALETTSDTPKMLDLWLRLARDVGTSRALYLASQRSLQGVPARPPGYARPPRASLLPERFVAHAWVDSLQTSPIRAEAAHPVREPLALAPDPAKPGVSGSTSMDADTVWMTSFLEAERAGMALRIALPNAASRVVQLVVLGVRASADPATTADDWDRHLGGQAVDAGLSLPPPGSATNALPGQRPLFSTRPDTTALYHRALAFRVLTPTDPRDDPRPRREPPNDLRAPAMRAAEALGLTPTLFGHLEGAEDDTLQAEAAMRGLLRGAFETELRAAFGDSGAVATALDLLSTEGSALGPYPTLMVRSQPYGVVPLALGNDIFGNPDLDRMWSVADALRATAFAPASGQVPRIAGEVPADPIERMITVLQSEGIAVGAELRLVLGASMASTTLAGATAALRDRIEQQHIAARDLHAQLGGDPGNPIPMTGRVLLAEAGQALPLVMPADPGPAEIPAQYLGMLANTASLWYLLDSALSDFTPRALLFHLARVALLEAADIDSRAVLLAEGLAVEADFEVKGQYRDLRTRLQLPAPARYIAPGQIASFDDILSDRSNTFGVVRQRFDELRQLAALDPARLELLFGAVLGLFANRLDALYTARATSRLHALRDDSRLGPRPDGFVRGIQLGAFGWLGAIPRAAGLRNAGYVLAPSVQHAIAAGVLLSADHARRIDNPSGPRADDYAVELSSQRTREAQAVLDGLRENQSLPALLGYRLERALTRAGGTVPALVARLRKLASTAAVPVETGTAARPRPKAPPKRSAMAWRWSDWPRRS
;
A
#
# COMPACT_ATOMS: atom_id res chain seq x y z
N MET A 1 28.21 -13.50 11.50
CA MET A 1 28.60 -12.25 12.14
C MET A 1 29.66 -11.60 11.26
N PRO A 2 29.60 -10.27 11.06
CA PRO A 2 30.65 -9.57 10.31
C PRO A 2 32.02 -9.79 10.96
N THR A 3 33.06 -9.89 10.14
CA THR A 3 34.44 -10.00 10.65
C THR A 3 34.89 -8.68 11.28
N PRO A 4 35.90 -8.67 12.17
CA PRO A 4 36.45 -7.43 12.74
C PRO A 4 36.92 -6.44 11.66
N THR A 5 37.46 -6.95 10.56
CA THR A 5 37.85 -6.17 9.38
C THR A 5 36.63 -5.51 8.73
N GLN A 6 35.54 -6.26 8.51
CA GLN A 6 34.30 -5.72 7.95
C GLN A 6 33.70 -4.63 8.86
N GLN A 7 33.69 -4.83 10.18
CA GLN A 7 33.24 -3.83 11.16
C GLN A 7 34.07 -2.54 11.11
N THR A 8 35.40 -2.67 10.99
CA THR A 8 36.29 -1.52 10.86
C THR A 8 36.01 -0.73 9.58
N LEU A 9 35.78 -1.41 8.46
CA LEU A 9 35.43 -0.79 7.18
C LEU A 9 34.04 -0.14 7.20
N GLN A 10 33.06 -0.75 7.88
CA GLN A 10 31.75 -0.15 8.15
C GLN A 10 31.89 1.16 8.94
N ALA A 11 32.64 1.14 10.05
CA ALA A 11 32.89 2.34 10.86
C ALA A 11 33.57 3.46 10.04
N LEU A 12 34.54 3.11 9.20
CA LEU A 12 35.19 4.05 8.29
C LEU A 12 34.21 4.66 7.26
N ALA A 13 33.34 3.83 6.66
CA ALA A 13 32.33 4.30 5.73
C ALA A 13 31.32 5.25 6.41
N VAL A 14 30.85 4.92 7.61
CA VAL A 14 29.96 5.77 8.42
C VAL A 14 30.63 7.11 8.74
N GLN A 15 31.88 7.10 9.20
CA GLN A 15 32.64 8.33 9.48
C GLN A 15 32.81 9.19 8.21
N THR A 16 33.08 8.56 7.08
CA THR A 16 33.31 9.27 5.82
C THR A 16 32.01 9.88 5.27
N ARG A 17 30.86 9.21 5.39
CA ARG A 17 29.54 9.79 5.10
C ARG A 17 29.26 11.02 5.96
N ALA A 18 29.59 10.97 7.26
CA ALA A 18 29.42 12.12 8.14
C ALA A 18 30.30 13.31 7.70
N ARG A 19 31.54 13.07 7.29
CA ARG A 19 32.44 14.10 6.73
C ARG A 19 31.90 14.70 5.44
N LEU A 20 31.38 13.86 4.53
CA LEU A 20 30.76 14.32 3.28
C LEU A 20 29.58 15.26 3.56
N ARG A 21 28.64 14.85 4.44
CA ARG A 21 27.50 15.69 4.84
C ARG A 21 27.94 17.01 5.48
N SER A 22 28.98 16.99 6.32
CA SER A 22 29.52 18.20 6.95
C SER A 22 30.14 19.15 5.92
N ALA A 23 30.86 18.63 4.92
CA ALA A 23 31.43 19.45 3.84
C ALA A 23 30.34 20.11 2.98
N GLU A 24 29.27 19.38 2.65
CA GLU A 24 28.10 19.91 1.94
C GLU A 24 27.41 21.04 2.73
N ALA A 25 27.21 20.85 4.04
CA ALA A 25 26.60 21.86 4.90
C ALA A 25 27.43 23.16 4.92
N LYS A 26 28.75 23.06 5.08
CA LYS A 26 29.67 24.20 5.06
C LYS A 26 29.68 24.92 3.71
N LEU A 27 29.53 24.19 2.60
CA LEU A 27 29.44 24.78 1.27
C LEU A 27 28.17 25.63 1.11
N GLY A 28 27.04 25.17 1.65
CA GLY A 28 25.81 25.95 1.72
C GLY A 28 25.97 27.24 2.52
N GLU A 29 26.54 27.13 3.73
CA GLU A 29 26.81 28.29 4.60
C GLU A 29 27.71 29.33 3.93
N LEU A 30 28.76 28.89 3.23
CA LEU A 30 29.64 29.77 2.48
C LEU A 30 28.90 30.55 1.40
N ARG A 31 28.06 29.86 0.62
CA ARG A 31 27.27 30.47 -0.47
C ARG A 31 26.25 31.47 0.08
N ALA A 32 25.65 31.17 1.24
CA ALA A 32 24.75 32.09 1.92
C ALA A 32 25.48 33.34 2.42
N ALA A 33 26.67 33.19 3.02
CA ALA A 33 27.47 34.32 3.46
C ALA A 33 27.89 35.25 2.31
N TYR A 34 28.24 34.69 1.15
CA TYR A 34 28.48 35.48 -0.06
C TYR A 34 27.23 36.23 -0.53
N ALA A 35 26.06 35.57 -0.54
CA ALA A 35 24.81 36.20 -0.95
C ALA A 35 24.36 37.35 -0.02
N ARG A 36 24.76 37.31 1.27
CA ARG A 36 24.56 38.42 2.22
C ARG A 36 25.54 39.59 2.02
N GLY A 37 26.61 39.39 1.25
CA GLY A 37 27.69 40.36 1.11
C GLY A 37 28.71 40.32 2.25
N ASP A 38 28.66 39.30 3.13
CA ASP A 38 29.62 39.11 4.22
C ASP A 38 31.02 38.72 3.72
N LEU A 39 31.12 38.27 2.46
CA LEU A 39 32.33 37.78 1.81
C LEU A 39 32.49 38.40 0.43
N ASP A 40 33.73 38.78 0.09
CA ASP A 40 34.05 39.19 -1.28
C ASP A 40 34.10 37.97 -2.24
N ALA A 41 33.95 38.24 -3.54
CA ALA A 41 33.89 37.19 -4.56
C ALA A 41 35.18 36.37 -4.70
N LYS A 42 36.34 36.93 -4.35
CA LYS A 42 37.65 36.26 -4.43
C LYS A 42 37.84 35.30 -3.25
N ALA A 43 37.49 35.74 -2.05
CA ALA A 43 37.48 34.95 -0.82
C ALA A 43 36.48 33.80 -0.93
N MET A 44 35.27 34.08 -1.45
CA MET A 44 34.26 33.05 -1.71
C MET A 44 34.80 31.97 -2.66
N ARG A 45 35.31 32.34 -3.84
CA ARG A 45 35.84 31.36 -4.83
C ARG A 45 36.96 30.50 -4.26
N THR A 46 37.84 31.11 -3.46
CA THR A 46 38.96 30.42 -2.80
C THR A 46 38.46 29.40 -1.78
N GLN A 47 37.50 29.79 -0.93
CA GLN A 47 36.92 28.90 0.08
C GLN A 47 36.03 27.83 -0.54
N GLU A 48 35.27 28.15 -1.59
CA GLU A 48 34.41 27.22 -2.33
C GLU A 48 35.26 26.13 -2.96
N THR A 49 36.37 26.49 -3.61
CA THR A 49 37.29 25.51 -4.21
C THR A 49 37.85 24.55 -3.16
N LYS A 50 38.20 25.05 -1.96
CA LYS A 50 38.67 24.21 -0.85
C LYS A 50 37.59 23.27 -0.33
N LEU A 51 36.37 23.76 -0.11
CA LEU A 51 35.26 22.96 0.40
C LEU A 51 34.79 21.91 -0.63
N VAL A 52 34.75 22.26 -1.91
CA VAL A 52 34.49 21.34 -3.01
C VAL A 52 35.55 20.23 -3.05
N ALA A 53 36.83 20.57 -2.92
CA ALA A 53 37.89 19.57 -2.85
C ALA A 53 37.76 18.64 -1.63
N ILE A 54 37.37 19.16 -0.45
CA ILE A 54 37.12 18.34 0.75
C ILE A 54 35.92 17.40 0.53
N ARG A 55 34.82 17.91 -0.05
CA ARG A 55 33.64 17.12 -0.39
C ARG A 55 34.01 15.98 -1.34
N ASP A 56 34.73 16.28 -2.43
CA ASP A 56 35.09 15.29 -3.46
C ASP A 56 36.09 14.26 -2.92
N ALA A 57 37.02 14.68 -2.06
CA ALA A 57 37.91 13.77 -1.35
C ALA A 57 37.14 12.85 -0.39
N ALA A 58 36.13 13.35 0.32
CA ALA A 58 35.28 12.54 1.19
C ALA A 58 34.43 11.54 0.39
N ALA A 59 33.85 11.95 -0.74
CA ALA A 59 33.12 11.06 -1.64
C ALA A 59 34.04 9.94 -2.18
N THR A 60 35.25 10.29 -2.63
CA THR A 60 36.25 9.33 -3.11
C THR A 60 36.68 8.35 -2.01
N ALA A 61 36.87 8.83 -0.78
CA ALA A 61 37.21 7.99 0.36
C ALA A 61 36.06 7.04 0.74
N LEU A 62 34.80 7.47 0.59
CA LEU A 62 33.63 6.63 0.81
C LEU A 62 33.55 5.52 -0.22
N ASP A 63 33.70 5.85 -1.51
CA ASP A 63 33.72 4.87 -2.60
C ASP A 63 34.86 3.86 -2.42
N LYS A 64 36.03 4.31 -1.95
CA LYS A 64 37.14 3.43 -1.60
C LYS A 64 36.79 2.49 -0.44
N ALA A 65 36.22 2.99 0.65
CA ALA A 65 35.83 2.17 1.80
C ALA A 65 34.79 1.11 1.42
N LYS A 66 33.81 1.46 0.57
CA LYS A 66 32.84 0.51 0.00
C LYS A 66 33.53 -0.54 -0.86
N ALA A 67 34.45 -0.13 -1.74
CA ALA A 67 35.19 -1.06 -2.59
C ALA A 67 36.10 -2.00 -1.79
N ASP A 68 36.73 -1.52 -0.71
CA ASP A 68 37.53 -2.32 0.21
C ASP A 68 36.65 -3.36 0.92
N LEU A 69 35.45 -2.97 1.39
CA LEU A 69 34.47 -3.87 2.00
C LEU A 69 34.01 -4.96 1.03
N LEU A 70 33.67 -4.59 -0.21
CA LEU A 70 33.26 -5.53 -1.24
C LEU A 70 34.40 -6.50 -1.61
N ARG A 71 35.65 -6.02 -1.67
CA ARG A 71 36.83 -6.87 -1.92
C ARG A 71 37.09 -7.86 -0.80
N GLU A 72 36.89 -7.46 0.45
CA GLU A 72 37.00 -8.37 1.60
C GLU A 72 35.92 -9.47 1.54
N SER A 73 34.67 -9.10 1.27
CA SER A 73 33.56 -10.08 1.16
C SER A 73 33.67 -10.97 -0.08
N ALA A 74 34.22 -10.48 -1.19
CA ALA A 74 34.44 -11.27 -2.40
C ALA A 74 35.36 -12.49 -2.16
N ARG A 75 36.26 -12.43 -1.16
CA ARG A 75 37.09 -13.58 -0.72
C ARG A 75 36.24 -14.75 -0.22
N GLN A 76 34.99 -14.50 0.15
CA GLN A 76 34.01 -15.48 0.63
C GLN A 76 32.93 -15.79 -0.42
N ASN A 77 33.17 -15.46 -1.71
CA ASN A 77 32.19 -15.56 -2.80
C ASN A 77 30.89 -14.77 -2.56
N ASP A 78 30.99 -13.67 -1.82
CA ASP A 78 29.88 -12.79 -1.47
C ASP A 78 30.01 -11.44 -2.18
N PRO A 79 29.37 -11.28 -3.35
CA PRO A 79 29.54 -10.09 -4.18
C PRO A 79 28.82 -8.86 -3.61
N ILE A 80 27.77 -9.02 -2.83
CA ILE A 80 27.00 -7.87 -2.33
C ILE A 80 27.42 -7.49 -0.91
N ALA A 81 28.42 -8.17 -0.34
CA ALA A 81 28.81 -8.04 1.07
C ALA A 81 27.67 -8.37 2.05
N ALA A 82 26.80 -9.34 1.70
CA ALA A 82 25.75 -9.84 2.58
C ALA A 82 26.29 -10.45 3.89
N THR A 83 27.51 -11.00 3.89
CA THR A 83 28.20 -11.54 5.07
C THR A 83 28.54 -10.46 6.10
N ALA A 84 28.66 -9.19 5.68
CA ALA A 84 28.88 -8.06 6.57
C ALA A 84 27.60 -7.62 7.30
N LEU A 85 26.43 -8.17 6.94
CA LEU A 85 25.17 -7.87 7.61
C LEU A 85 25.09 -8.54 9.00
N ALA A 86 24.43 -7.86 9.94
CA ALA A 86 24.21 -8.36 11.28
C ALA A 86 23.10 -9.41 11.29
N ARG A 87 23.45 -10.66 11.61
CA ARG A 87 22.45 -11.74 11.72
C ARG A 87 21.45 -11.43 12.84
N GLY A 88 20.19 -11.80 12.64
CA GLY A 88 19.10 -11.57 13.60
C GLY A 88 18.36 -10.25 13.42
N TRP A 89 18.86 -9.34 12.56
CA TRP A 89 18.15 -8.11 12.21
C TRP A 89 17.34 -8.27 10.91
N PRO A 90 16.16 -7.66 10.81
CA PRO A 90 15.42 -7.61 9.55
C PRO A 90 16.17 -6.86 8.44
N LEU A 91 16.01 -7.31 7.20
CA LEU A 91 16.52 -6.65 5.99
C LEU A 91 15.33 -6.08 5.19
N GLY A 92 15.19 -4.76 5.18
CA GLY A 92 14.24 -4.05 4.32
C GLY A 92 14.77 -3.92 2.90
N LEU A 93 14.06 -4.45 1.92
CA LEU A 93 14.40 -4.32 0.50
C LEU A 93 13.55 -3.22 -0.13
N LEU A 94 14.19 -2.11 -0.50
CA LEU A 94 13.52 -0.98 -1.15
C LEU A 94 13.43 -1.20 -2.68
N PRO A 95 12.31 -0.88 -3.33
CA PRO A 95 12.16 -1.11 -4.76
C PRO A 95 13.06 -0.19 -5.60
N VAL A 96 13.59 -0.74 -6.68
CA VAL A 96 14.24 0.00 -7.77
C VAL A 96 13.57 -0.33 -9.10
N ARG A 97 13.50 0.67 -9.98
CA ARG A 97 12.98 0.49 -11.33
C ARG A 97 14.06 -0.11 -12.22
N LEU A 98 13.68 -1.12 -13.00
CA LEU A 98 14.55 -1.77 -13.98
C LEU A 98 14.13 -1.40 -15.40
N GLU A 99 15.11 -1.08 -16.23
CA GLU A 99 14.94 -0.93 -17.68
C GLU A 99 15.89 -1.86 -18.41
N THR A 100 15.37 -2.62 -19.37
CA THR A 100 16.15 -3.65 -20.06
C THR A 100 16.12 -3.48 -21.56
N ARG A 101 17.25 -3.76 -22.22
CA ARG A 101 17.35 -3.78 -23.68
C ARG A 101 18.24 -4.91 -24.15
N TYR A 102 17.74 -5.73 -25.07
CA TYR A 102 18.56 -6.70 -25.78
C TYR A 102 19.49 -6.01 -26.78
N GLN A 103 20.77 -6.38 -26.75
CA GLN A 103 21.79 -6.02 -27.72
C GLN A 103 22.51 -7.30 -28.14
N ARG A 104 22.06 -7.92 -29.24
CA ARG A 104 22.55 -9.24 -29.70
C ARG A 104 22.45 -10.29 -28.58
N ASP A 105 23.56 -10.89 -28.19
CA ASP A 105 23.73 -11.87 -27.12
C ASP A 105 23.94 -11.23 -25.74
N THR A 106 23.68 -9.93 -25.58
CA THR A 106 23.79 -9.24 -24.29
C THR A 106 22.45 -8.62 -23.89
N LEU A 107 22.06 -8.77 -22.63
CA LEU A 107 21.00 -7.95 -22.03
C LEU A 107 21.64 -6.78 -21.28
N LEU A 108 21.34 -5.55 -21.73
CA LEU A 108 21.64 -4.34 -21.00
C LEU A 108 20.57 -4.12 -19.94
N VAL A 109 20.98 -3.93 -18.69
CA VAL A 109 20.07 -3.66 -17.56
C VAL A 109 20.48 -2.35 -16.93
N ARG A 110 19.53 -1.44 -16.81
CA ARG A 110 19.68 -0.15 -16.15
C ARG A 110 18.79 -0.10 -14.91
N ILE A 111 19.31 0.48 -13.85
CA ILE A 111 18.68 0.53 -12.53
C ILE A 111 18.44 2.00 -12.20
N PHE A 112 17.20 2.34 -11.85
CA PHE A 112 16.83 3.67 -11.40
C PHE A 112 16.29 3.63 -9.97
N PRO A 113 16.66 4.59 -9.11
CA PRO A 113 16.03 4.75 -7.81
C PRO A 113 14.54 5.09 -7.99
N ASP A 114 13.70 4.43 -7.22
CA ASP A 114 12.26 4.73 -7.11
C ASP A 114 12.02 5.94 -6.16
N GLU A 115 10.80 6.48 -6.06
CA GLU A 115 10.48 7.67 -5.26
C GLU A 115 10.92 7.54 -3.79
N ILE A 116 10.85 6.34 -3.21
CA ILE A 116 11.32 6.04 -1.85
C ILE A 116 12.82 6.31 -1.63
N HIS A 117 13.63 6.38 -2.69
CA HIS A 117 15.07 6.69 -2.60
C HIS A 117 15.39 8.18 -2.80
N VAL A 118 14.42 9.00 -3.25
CA VAL A 118 14.66 10.39 -3.71
C VAL A 118 14.67 11.36 -2.53
N ASP A 119 15.85 11.77 -2.06
CA ASP A 119 16.02 12.82 -1.06
C ASP A 119 16.00 14.20 -1.73
N SER A 120 14.83 14.86 -1.73
CA SER A 120 14.64 16.24 -2.21
C SER A 120 14.69 17.31 -1.12
N HIS A 121 14.60 16.91 0.15
CA HIS A 121 14.41 17.85 1.25
C HIS A 121 15.67 18.70 1.44
N ASP A 122 15.55 20.02 1.32
CA ASP A 122 16.64 20.93 1.62
C ASP A 122 16.52 21.49 3.05
N PRO A 123 17.32 21.03 4.02
CA PRO A 123 17.26 21.54 5.39
C PRO A 123 17.80 22.97 5.51
N ALA A 124 18.54 23.47 4.51
CA ALA A 124 19.13 24.80 4.60
C ALA A 124 18.04 25.89 4.49
N VAL A 125 18.14 26.93 5.32
CA VAL A 125 17.16 28.01 5.40
C VAL A 125 17.67 29.30 4.77
N THR A 126 16.76 30.05 4.15
CA THR A 126 17.04 31.42 3.68
C THR A 126 16.89 32.43 4.83
N ASP A 127 17.43 33.64 4.67
CA ASP A 127 17.30 34.69 5.69
C ASP A 127 15.83 35.14 5.87
N ALA A 128 15.04 35.09 4.80
CA ALA A 128 13.59 35.36 4.86
C ALA A 128 12.85 34.28 5.67
N GLU A 129 13.17 33.00 5.45
CA GLU A 129 12.62 31.88 6.24
C GLU A 129 13.02 31.97 7.71
N ARG A 130 14.29 32.33 8.00
CA ARG A 130 14.79 32.53 9.37
C ARG A 130 14.03 33.65 10.06
N SER A 131 13.88 34.80 9.39
CA SER A 131 13.13 35.95 9.93
C SER A 131 11.67 35.61 10.20
N ALA A 132 11.01 34.89 9.28
CA ALA A 132 9.62 34.44 9.45
C ALA A 132 9.47 33.46 10.63
N TRP A 133 10.41 32.53 10.79
CA TRP A 133 10.44 31.60 11.92
C TRP A 133 10.66 32.31 13.26
N GLU A 134 11.59 33.27 13.33
CA GLU A 134 11.85 34.06 14.55
C GLU A 134 10.61 34.87 14.97
N GLN A 135 9.92 35.49 14.01
CA GLN A 135 8.66 36.19 14.26
C GLN A 135 7.56 35.24 14.74
N PHE A 136 7.43 34.08 14.10
CA PHE A 136 6.49 33.04 14.51
C PHE A 136 6.76 32.56 15.94
N ARG A 137 8.01 32.24 16.28
CA ARG A 137 8.42 31.79 17.63
C ARG A 137 8.15 32.86 18.68
N LYS A 138 8.55 34.10 18.43
CA LYS A 138 8.32 35.23 19.34
C LYS A 138 6.82 35.47 19.57
N ALA A 139 6.00 35.39 18.53
CA ALA A 139 4.56 35.54 18.66
C ALA A 139 3.94 34.38 19.47
N LEU A 140 4.47 33.17 19.31
CA LEU A 140 4.01 31.99 20.04
C LEU A 140 4.25 32.11 21.56
N GLU A 141 5.38 32.68 21.97
CA GLU A 141 5.70 32.92 23.39
C GLU A 141 4.70 33.87 24.06
N THR A 142 4.01 34.72 23.28
CA THR A 142 3.07 35.72 23.80
C THR A 142 1.61 35.25 23.84
N THR A 143 1.30 34.03 23.40
CA THR A 143 -0.08 33.53 23.32
C THR A 143 -0.21 32.10 23.81
N SER A 144 -1.23 31.82 24.62
CA SER A 144 -1.66 30.47 25.03
C SER A 144 -2.97 30.02 24.38
N ASP A 145 -3.53 30.85 23.48
CA ASP A 145 -4.84 30.68 22.86
C ASP A 145 -4.74 29.87 21.54
N THR A 146 -5.38 28.69 21.51
CA THR A 146 -5.27 27.70 20.41
C THR A 146 -5.69 28.27 19.04
N PRO A 147 -6.85 28.95 18.89
CA PRO A 147 -7.19 29.70 17.66
C PRO A 147 -6.11 30.69 17.19
N LYS A 148 -5.51 31.48 18.10
CA LYS A 148 -4.46 32.42 17.73
C LYS A 148 -3.19 31.72 17.27
N MET A 149 -2.85 30.58 17.88
CA MET A 149 -1.71 29.76 17.44
C MET A 149 -1.94 29.21 16.02
N LEU A 150 -3.17 28.78 15.70
CA LEU A 150 -3.54 28.39 14.34
C LEU A 150 -3.40 29.57 13.37
N ASP A 151 -3.83 30.78 13.73
CA ASP A 151 -3.64 31.97 12.89
C ASP A 151 -2.17 32.30 12.64
N LEU A 152 -1.30 32.18 13.66
CA LEU A 152 0.14 32.37 13.52
C LEU A 152 0.75 31.34 12.57
N TRP A 153 0.32 30.08 12.68
CA TRP A 153 0.70 29.02 11.76
C TRP A 153 0.24 29.32 10.32
N LEU A 154 -1.02 29.71 10.13
CA LEU A 154 -1.57 30.04 8.81
C LEU A 154 -0.84 31.21 8.15
N ARG A 155 -0.35 32.17 8.95
CA ARG A 155 0.53 33.26 8.47
C ARG A 155 1.87 32.72 7.99
N LEU A 156 2.56 31.91 8.82
CA LEU A 156 3.83 31.29 8.42
C LEU A 156 3.67 30.45 7.14
N ALA A 157 2.62 29.63 7.06
CA ALA A 157 2.30 28.81 5.89
C ALA A 157 2.02 29.65 4.63
N ARG A 158 1.46 30.85 4.78
CA ARG A 158 1.24 31.79 3.66
C ARG A 158 2.56 32.37 3.15
N ASP A 159 3.49 32.66 4.05
CA ASP A 159 4.75 33.35 3.73
C ASP A 159 5.78 32.41 3.09
N VAL A 160 5.90 31.17 3.60
CA VAL A 160 6.92 30.21 3.12
C VAL A 160 6.35 28.98 2.41
N GLY A 161 5.03 28.80 2.41
CA GLY A 161 4.34 27.61 1.92
C GLY A 161 4.11 26.56 3.02
N THR A 162 3.03 25.78 2.91
CA THR A 162 2.56 24.85 3.95
C THR A 162 3.60 23.82 4.40
N SER A 163 4.19 23.06 3.47
CA SER A 163 5.19 22.03 3.78
C SER A 163 6.45 22.64 4.41
N ARG A 164 6.90 23.78 3.86
CA ARG A 164 8.07 24.48 4.37
C ARG A 164 7.83 25.08 5.76
N ALA A 165 6.64 25.64 6.00
CA ALA A 165 6.24 26.09 7.32
C ALA A 165 6.24 24.93 8.31
N LEU A 166 5.81 23.73 7.92
CA LEU A 166 5.79 22.56 8.81
C LEU A 166 7.21 22.21 9.26
N TYR A 167 8.14 22.17 8.32
CA TYR A 167 9.55 21.99 8.62
C TYR A 167 10.05 23.05 9.62
N LEU A 168 9.86 24.34 9.33
CA LEU A 168 10.33 25.43 10.19
C LEU A 168 9.69 25.38 11.59
N ALA A 169 8.37 25.23 11.66
CA ALA A 169 7.63 25.15 12.92
C ALA A 169 8.00 23.92 13.76
N SER A 170 8.46 22.84 13.13
CA SER A 170 8.98 21.65 13.83
C SER A 170 10.35 21.88 14.48
N GLN A 171 11.10 22.91 14.07
CA GLN A 171 12.39 23.23 14.67
C GLN A 171 12.22 23.96 16.00
N ARG A 172 12.94 23.47 17.02
CA ARG A 172 13.06 24.17 18.32
C ARG A 172 14.01 25.36 18.25
N SER A 173 15.07 25.24 17.46
CA SER A 173 16.07 26.28 17.22
C SER A 173 16.59 26.16 15.80
N LEU A 174 16.90 27.30 15.17
CA LEU A 174 17.62 27.36 13.89
C LEU A 174 19.13 27.49 14.07
N GLN A 175 19.65 27.30 15.29
CA GLN A 175 21.08 27.23 15.55
C GLN A 175 21.66 25.94 14.95
N GLY A 176 22.71 26.07 14.13
CA GLY A 176 23.32 24.93 13.43
C GLY A 176 22.52 24.44 12.21
N VAL A 177 21.37 25.05 11.89
CA VAL A 177 20.67 24.81 10.62
C VAL A 177 21.41 25.58 9.51
N PRO A 178 21.88 24.90 8.44
CA PRO A 178 22.65 25.55 7.39
C PRO A 178 21.87 26.69 6.72
N ALA A 179 22.57 27.70 6.22
CA ALA A 179 21.96 28.78 5.44
C ALA A 179 22.07 28.49 3.94
N ARG A 180 21.12 28.99 3.14
CA ARG A 180 21.19 28.97 1.67
C ARG A 180 20.75 30.32 1.07
N PRO A 181 21.29 30.71 -0.11
CA PRO A 181 20.83 31.90 -0.80
C PRO A 181 19.42 31.73 -1.40
N PRO A 182 18.67 32.83 -1.61
CA PRO A 182 17.36 32.76 -2.27
C PRO A 182 17.50 32.24 -3.71
N GLY A 183 16.50 31.46 -4.15
CA GLY A 183 16.48 30.88 -5.51
C GLY A 183 17.38 29.66 -5.72
N TYR A 184 18.24 29.31 -4.75
CA TYR A 184 19.01 28.06 -4.76
C TYR A 184 18.30 27.00 -3.92
N ALA A 185 18.09 25.82 -4.48
CA ALA A 185 17.64 24.64 -3.75
C ALA A 185 18.61 23.50 -4.03
N ARG A 186 18.93 22.72 -2.99
CA ARG A 186 19.75 21.52 -3.16
C ARG A 186 19.08 20.58 -4.17
N PRO A 187 19.79 20.12 -5.22
CA PRO A 187 19.23 19.15 -6.15
C PRO A 187 18.82 17.85 -5.44
N PRO A 188 17.71 17.22 -5.85
CA PRO A 188 17.34 15.91 -5.34
C PRO A 188 18.43 14.89 -5.63
N ARG A 189 18.64 13.97 -4.70
CA ARG A 189 19.64 12.91 -4.79
C ARG A 189 19.08 11.55 -4.42
N ALA A 190 19.67 10.50 -4.94
CA ALA A 190 19.35 9.15 -4.49
C ALA A 190 20.05 8.84 -3.16
N SER A 191 19.32 8.20 -2.25
CA SER A 191 19.79 7.84 -0.92
C SER A 191 19.42 6.39 -0.60
N LEU A 192 20.04 5.83 0.44
CA LEU A 192 19.75 4.48 0.95
C LEU A 192 19.95 3.35 -0.09
N LEU A 193 20.73 3.60 -1.14
CA LEU A 193 21.05 2.59 -2.15
C LEU A 193 22.04 1.54 -1.60
N PRO A 194 22.02 0.31 -2.16
CA PRO A 194 23.03 -0.71 -1.92
C PRO A 194 24.45 -0.32 -2.30
N GLU A 195 25.42 -1.11 -1.83
CA GLU A 195 26.83 -0.94 -2.18
C GLU A 195 27.15 -1.45 -3.58
N ARG A 196 26.47 -2.51 -4.01
CA ARG A 196 26.59 -3.11 -5.34
C ARG A 196 25.33 -3.89 -5.68
N PHE A 197 24.94 -3.85 -6.95
CA PHE A 197 23.86 -4.67 -7.49
C PHE A 197 24.38 -5.96 -8.15
N VAL A 198 23.61 -7.03 -8.01
CA VAL A 198 23.80 -8.31 -8.69
C VAL A 198 22.49 -8.72 -9.34
N ALA A 199 22.56 -9.12 -10.60
CA ALA A 199 21.44 -9.63 -11.37
C ALA A 199 21.48 -11.15 -11.48
N HIS A 200 20.32 -11.77 -11.34
CA HIS A 200 20.05 -13.18 -11.58
C HIS A 200 19.03 -13.28 -12.72
N ALA A 201 19.46 -13.79 -13.86
CA ALA A 201 18.62 -13.94 -15.05
C ALA A 201 18.36 -15.42 -15.34
N TRP A 202 17.10 -15.84 -15.25
CA TRP A 202 16.66 -17.15 -15.73
C TRP A 202 16.39 -17.05 -17.22
N VAL A 203 17.03 -17.92 -17.98
CA VAL A 203 16.98 -17.92 -19.44
C VAL A 203 16.24 -19.17 -19.90
N ASP A 204 15.25 -18.96 -20.77
CA ASP A 204 14.38 -19.95 -21.41
C ASP A 204 13.50 -20.81 -20.46
N SER A 205 13.93 -21.07 -19.22
CA SER A 205 13.19 -21.81 -18.19
C SER A 205 13.55 -21.33 -16.78
N LEU A 206 12.59 -21.39 -15.84
CA LEU A 206 12.84 -21.14 -14.41
C LEU A 206 13.52 -22.31 -13.69
N GLN A 207 13.59 -23.49 -14.33
CA GLN A 207 14.22 -24.68 -13.74
C GLN A 207 15.76 -24.68 -13.92
N THR A 208 16.30 -23.79 -14.74
CA THR A 208 17.74 -23.66 -14.95
C THR A 208 18.38 -22.79 -13.86
N SER A 209 19.68 -22.97 -13.63
CA SER A 209 20.44 -22.05 -12.78
C SER A 209 20.49 -20.67 -13.44
N PRO A 210 20.23 -19.58 -12.71
CA PRO A 210 20.26 -18.24 -13.29
C PRO A 210 21.68 -17.84 -13.68
N ILE A 211 21.79 -17.07 -14.76
CA ILE A 211 23.02 -16.34 -15.10
C ILE A 211 23.17 -15.22 -14.09
N ARG A 212 24.30 -15.23 -13.36
CA ARG A 212 24.67 -14.18 -12.41
C ARG A 212 25.53 -13.13 -13.11
N ALA A 213 25.17 -11.86 -12.97
CA ALA A 213 25.97 -10.72 -13.43
C ALA A 213 26.11 -9.68 -12.31
N GLU A 214 27.30 -9.13 -12.14
CA GLU A 214 27.60 -8.14 -11.10
C GLU A 214 27.82 -6.77 -11.72
N ALA A 215 27.35 -5.71 -11.04
CA ALA A 215 27.78 -4.36 -11.40
C ALA A 215 29.30 -4.23 -11.20
N ALA A 216 29.99 -3.70 -12.21
CA ALA A 216 31.45 -3.62 -12.21
C ALA A 216 32.01 -2.64 -11.16
N HIS A 217 31.23 -1.64 -10.78
CA HIS A 217 31.62 -0.60 -9.84
C HIS A 217 30.65 -0.56 -8.65
N PRO A 218 31.12 -0.18 -7.45
CA PRO A 218 30.23 0.14 -6.34
C PRO A 218 29.27 1.29 -6.73
N VAL A 219 28.11 1.33 -6.08
CA VAL A 219 27.18 2.45 -6.25
C VAL A 219 27.79 3.73 -5.69
N ARG A 220 27.98 4.70 -6.57
CA ARG A 220 28.53 6.02 -6.23
C ARG A 220 27.62 6.75 -5.24
N GLU A 221 28.19 7.45 -4.26
CA GLU A 221 27.43 8.28 -3.32
C GLU A 221 28.12 9.66 -3.14
N PRO A 222 27.43 10.79 -3.42
CA PRO A 222 26.02 10.94 -3.75
C PRO A 222 25.70 10.70 -5.25
N LEU A 223 24.43 10.42 -5.55
CA LEU A 223 23.91 10.35 -6.93
C LEU A 223 22.87 11.45 -7.15
N ALA A 224 23.20 12.47 -7.94
CA ALA A 224 22.26 13.53 -8.27
C ALA A 224 21.18 13.04 -9.23
N LEU A 225 19.94 13.51 -9.01
CA LEU A 225 18.75 13.20 -9.81
C LEU A 225 18.23 14.40 -10.60
N ALA A 226 18.81 15.57 -10.39
CA ALA A 226 18.57 16.75 -11.20
C ALA A 226 19.86 17.59 -11.30
N PRO A 227 20.02 18.38 -12.38
CA PRO A 227 21.19 19.23 -12.55
C PRO A 227 21.30 20.28 -11.42
N ASP A 228 22.52 20.54 -10.96
CA ASP A 228 22.80 21.64 -10.03
C ASP A 228 22.88 22.96 -10.81
N PRO A 229 21.99 23.94 -10.55
CA PRO A 229 22.03 25.22 -11.24
C PRO A 229 23.32 26.02 -10.98
N ALA A 230 24.10 25.67 -9.94
CA ALA A 230 25.39 26.27 -9.66
C ALA A 230 26.55 25.67 -10.49
N LYS A 231 26.33 24.58 -11.25
CA LYS A 231 27.36 23.93 -12.05
C LYS A 231 27.25 24.30 -13.53
N PRO A 232 28.37 24.47 -14.25
CA PRO A 232 28.35 24.64 -15.69
C PRO A 232 27.85 23.35 -16.36
N GLY A 233 27.04 23.51 -17.43
CA GLY A 233 26.59 22.38 -18.24
C GLY A 233 27.74 21.72 -19.02
N VAL A 234 27.53 20.47 -19.45
CA VAL A 234 28.52 19.71 -20.25
C VAL A 234 28.48 20.15 -21.73
N SER A 235 29.64 20.29 -22.38
CA SER A 235 29.76 20.70 -23.79
C SER A 235 28.82 19.92 -24.72
N GLY A 236 27.95 20.64 -25.44
CA GLY A 236 26.95 20.09 -26.36
C GLY A 236 25.53 19.95 -25.79
N SER A 237 25.33 20.20 -24.49
CA SER A 237 24.03 20.19 -23.81
C SER A 237 24.02 21.24 -22.70
N THR A 238 23.27 22.33 -22.87
CA THR A 238 23.12 23.40 -21.87
C THR A 238 22.27 23.02 -20.65
N SER A 239 21.75 21.79 -20.56
CA SER A 239 20.75 21.37 -19.57
C SER A 239 21.17 20.24 -18.63
N MET A 240 22.40 19.72 -18.69
CA MET A 240 22.90 18.65 -17.80
C MET A 240 24.32 18.93 -17.31
N ASP A 241 24.58 18.58 -16.05
CA ASP A 241 25.91 18.63 -15.43
C ASP A 241 26.55 17.23 -15.39
N ALA A 242 27.84 17.16 -15.03
CA ALA A 242 28.58 15.89 -14.94
C ALA A 242 27.97 14.88 -13.95
N ASP A 243 27.21 15.36 -12.96
CA ASP A 243 26.65 14.53 -11.89
C ASP A 243 25.36 13.84 -12.31
N THR A 244 24.70 14.32 -13.38
CA THR A 244 23.41 13.80 -13.89
C THR A 244 23.52 13.02 -15.20
N VAL A 245 24.67 13.04 -15.89
CA VAL A 245 24.88 12.31 -17.17
C VAL A 245 24.60 10.80 -17.05
N TRP A 246 24.80 10.22 -15.85
CA TRP A 246 24.49 8.81 -15.58
C TRP A 246 23.02 8.46 -15.80
N MET A 247 22.09 9.42 -15.81
CA MET A 247 20.66 9.20 -16.03
C MET A 247 20.30 9.03 -17.52
N THR A 248 21.16 9.50 -18.44
CA THR A 248 20.92 9.42 -19.88
C THR A 248 21.91 8.48 -20.57
N SER A 249 23.18 8.50 -20.19
CA SER A 249 24.23 7.62 -20.73
C SER A 249 24.31 6.28 -20.00
N PHE A 250 24.22 5.17 -20.74
CA PHE A 250 24.39 3.82 -20.18
C PHE A 250 25.82 3.60 -19.64
N LEU A 251 26.84 4.11 -20.33
CA LEU A 251 28.23 3.95 -19.91
C LEU A 251 28.50 4.68 -18.58
N GLU A 252 27.96 5.89 -18.41
CA GLU A 252 28.09 6.61 -17.14
C GLU A 252 27.27 5.95 -16.03
N ALA A 253 26.12 5.34 -16.36
CA ALA A 253 25.36 4.54 -15.40
C ALA A 253 26.17 3.33 -14.89
N GLU A 254 26.94 2.66 -15.76
CA GLU A 254 27.80 1.54 -15.34
C GLU A 254 28.95 1.98 -14.43
N ARG A 255 29.56 3.13 -14.73
CA ARG A 255 30.60 3.73 -13.87
C ARG A 255 30.04 4.15 -12.51
N ALA A 256 28.77 4.56 -12.48
CA ALA A 256 28.05 4.90 -11.26
C ALA A 256 27.55 3.67 -10.46
N GLY A 257 27.71 2.45 -10.98
CA GLY A 257 27.20 1.22 -10.37
C GLY A 257 25.70 0.98 -10.57
N MET A 258 25.04 1.76 -11.45
CA MET A 258 23.60 1.77 -11.72
C MET A 258 23.19 1.06 -13.02
N ALA A 259 24.12 0.35 -13.66
CA ALA A 259 23.85 -0.47 -14.83
C ALA A 259 24.76 -1.71 -14.86
N LEU A 260 24.28 -2.76 -15.53
CA LEU A 260 24.99 -4.03 -15.69
C LEU A 260 24.70 -4.66 -17.05
N ARG A 261 25.62 -5.51 -17.49
CA ARG A 261 25.49 -6.32 -18.72
C ARG A 261 25.40 -7.79 -18.35
N ILE A 262 24.42 -8.47 -18.91
CA ILE A 262 24.26 -9.93 -18.77
C ILE A 262 24.58 -10.57 -20.11
N ALA A 263 25.67 -11.34 -20.15
CA ALA A 263 26.00 -12.16 -21.31
C ALA A 263 25.00 -13.33 -21.40
N LEU A 264 24.28 -13.42 -22.51
CA LEU A 264 23.34 -14.49 -22.80
C LEU A 264 24.03 -15.59 -23.62
N PRO A 265 23.56 -16.85 -23.53
CA PRO A 265 24.17 -17.96 -24.27
C PRO A 265 24.17 -17.75 -25.78
N ASN A 266 23.11 -17.13 -26.32
CA ASN A 266 23.03 -16.79 -27.73
C ASN A 266 22.03 -15.64 -27.98
N ALA A 267 22.01 -15.16 -29.24
CA ALA A 267 21.12 -14.09 -29.68
C ALA A 267 19.64 -14.52 -29.86
N ALA A 268 19.26 -15.76 -29.52
CA ALA A 268 17.87 -16.20 -29.48
C ALA A 268 17.33 -16.35 -28.05
N SER A 269 18.21 -16.43 -27.04
CA SER A 269 17.86 -16.57 -25.63
C SER A 269 16.83 -15.56 -25.16
N ARG A 270 15.84 -16.03 -24.39
CA ARG A 270 14.79 -15.20 -23.79
C ARG A 270 14.93 -15.21 -22.28
N VAL A 271 14.97 -14.04 -21.66
CA VAL A 271 14.98 -13.94 -20.19
C VAL A 271 13.56 -14.06 -19.68
N VAL A 272 13.26 -15.20 -19.05
CA VAL A 272 11.93 -15.48 -18.46
C VAL A 272 11.73 -14.76 -17.13
N GLN A 273 12.82 -14.50 -16.40
CA GLN A 273 12.80 -13.76 -15.15
C GLN A 273 14.16 -13.10 -14.89
N LEU A 274 14.12 -11.85 -14.45
CA LEU A 274 15.29 -11.08 -14.01
C LEU A 274 15.03 -10.56 -12.61
N VAL A 275 15.94 -10.88 -11.70
CA VAL A 275 15.93 -10.39 -10.33
C VAL A 275 17.23 -9.65 -10.07
N VAL A 276 17.15 -8.39 -9.68
CA VAL A 276 18.29 -7.56 -9.34
C VAL A 276 18.22 -7.25 -7.84
N LEU A 277 19.30 -7.52 -7.12
CA LEU A 277 19.38 -7.36 -5.67
C LEU A 277 20.68 -6.64 -5.29
N GLY A 278 20.63 -5.91 -4.18
CA GLY A 278 21.82 -5.37 -3.54
C GLY A 278 21.55 -5.09 -2.07
N VAL A 279 22.60 -5.05 -1.25
CA VAL A 279 22.49 -4.67 0.17
C VAL A 279 23.39 -3.48 0.51
N ARG A 280 22.92 -2.67 1.47
CA ARG A 280 23.69 -1.57 2.08
C ARG A 280 24.51 -2.13 3.23
N ALA A 281 25.64 -2.77 2.90
CA ALA A 281 26.50 -3.45 3.85
C ALA A 281 27.43 -2.52 4.67
N SER A 282 27.55 -1.25 4.28
CA SER A 282 28.53 -0.30 4.85
C SER A 282 28.01 0.50 6.06
N ALA A 283 26.93 0.04 6.69
CA ALA A 283 26.38 0.61 7.91
C ALA A 283 25.78 -0.50 8.80
N ASP A 284 25.81 -0.30 10.11
CA ASP A 284 25.15 -1.21 11.06
C ASP A 284 23.63 -0.93 11.13
N PRO A 285 22.84 -1.79 11.82
CA PRO A 285 21.38 -1.64 11.86
C PRO A 285 20.91 -0.32 12.49
N ALA A 286 21.59 0.17 13.53
CA ALA A 286 21.22 1.40 14.22
C ALA A 286 21.48 2.64 13.35
N THR A 287 22.66 2.72 12.73
CA THR A 287 23.03 3.80 11.80
C THR A 287 22.13 3.80 10.56
N THR A 288 21.75 2.61 10.08
CA THR A 288 20.84 2.48 8.93
C THR A 288 19.43 2.97 9.28
N ALA A 289 18.92 2.66 10.48
CA ALA A 289 17.66 3.22 10.97
C ALA A 289 17.73 4.74 11.14
N ASP A 290 18.84 5.29 11.64
CA ASP A 290 19.05 6.76 11.72
C ASP A 290 19.03 7.44 10.35
N ASP A 291 19.69 6.83 9.36
CA ASP A 291 19.71 7.34 8.00
C ASP A 291 18.32 7.27 7.37
N TRP A 292 17.53 6.22 7.63
CA TRP A 292 16.19 6.08 7.10
C TRP A 292 15.15 6.97 7.79
N ASP A 293 15.18 7.08 9.12
CA ASP A 293 14.35 8.02 9.88
C ASP A 293 14.56 9.46 9.39
N ARG A 294 15.82 9.85 9.16
CA ARG A 294 16.14 11.18 8.62
C ARG A 294 15.59 11.37 7.21
N HIS A 295 15.70 10.34 6.36
CA HIS A 295 15.19 10.38 4.99
C HIS A 295 13.66 10.50 4.96
N LEU A 296 12.92 9.65 5.68
CA LEU A 296 11.46 9.70 5.76
C LEU A 296 10.97 10.97 6.47
N GLY A 297 11.69 11.46 7.48
CA GLY A 297 11.42 12.76 8.11
C GLY A 297 11.50 13.91 7.11
N GLY A 298 12.47 13.89 6.20
CA GLY A 298 12.56 14.82 5.08
C GLY A 298 11.36 14.71 4.12
N GLN A 299 10.94 13.49 3.78
CA GLN A 299 9.75 13.27 2.95
C GLN A 299 8.48 13.82 3.61
N ALA A 300 8.30 13.59 4.91
CA ALA A 300 7.10 14.00 5.65
C ALA A 300 6.88 15.52 5.65
N VAL A 301 7.95 16.31 5.61
CA VAL A 301 7.87 17.78 5.66
C VAL A 301 8.07 18.46 4.30
N ASP A 302 8.52 17.76 3.27
CA ASP A 302 8.75 18.32 1.93
C ASP A 302 7.76 17.76 0.90
N ALA A 303 7.88 16.47 0.63
CA ALA A 303 7.26 15.83 -0.53
C ALA A 303 5.91 15.14 -0.23
N GLY A 304 5.62 14.90 1.06
CA GLY A 304 4.46 14.18 1.55
C GLY A 304 4.79 12.75 1.95
N LEU A 305 4.37 12.38 3.17
CA LEU A 305 4.40 11.01 3.68
C LEU A 305 3.08 10.76 4.42
N SER A 306 2.42 9.64 4.12
CA SER A 306 1.17 9.24 4.78
C SER A 306 1.02 7.71 4.87
N LEU A 307 0.10 7.27 5.72
CA LEU A 307 -0.35 5.90 5.89
C LEU A 307 -1.79 5.79 5.40
N PRO A 308 -2.04 5.75 4.07
CA PRO A 308 -3.40 5.68 3.55
C PRO A 308 -4.15 4.45 4.07
N PRO A 309 -5.41 4.60 4.50
CA PRO A 309 -6.26 3.45 4.82
C PRO A 309 -6.38 2.49 3.63
N PRO A 310 -6.44 1.17 3.84
CA PRO A 310 -6.74 0.20 2.78
C PRO A 310 -8.02 0.54 2.02
N GLY A 311 -8.05 0.25 0.71
CA GLY A 311 -9.19 0.55 -0.15
C GLY A 311 -9.34 2.03 -0.53
N SER A 312 -8.47 2.91 -0.02
CA SER A 312 -8.46 4.31 -0.44
C SER A 312 -8.18 4.45 -1.93
N ALA A 313 -8.95 5.29 -2.62
CA ALA A 313 -8.84 5.46 -4.06
C ALA A 313 -7.56 6.23 -4.44
N THR A 314 -6.74 5.64 -5.31
CA THR A 314 -5.53 6.28 -5.86
C THR A 314 -5.87 7.39 -6.86
N ASN A 315 -7.11 7.40 -7.38
CA ASN A 315 -7.67 8.47 -8.21
C ASN A 315 -9.00 8.95 -7.59
N ALA A 316 -9.19 10.27 -7.49
CA ALA A 316 -10.45 10.83 -6.98
C ALA A 316 -11.48 11.04 -8.09
N LEU A 317 -12.73 10.67 -7.80
CA LEU A 317 -13.89 11.11 -8.57
C LEU A 317 -14.20 12.60 -8.31
N PRO A 318 -14.95 13.29 -9.19
CA PRO A 318 -15.38 14.67 -8.94
C PRO A 318 -16.05 14.83 -7.58
N GLY A 319 -15.57 15.78 -6.76
CA GLY A 319 -16.07 16.03 -5.40
C GLY A 319 -15.42 15.17 -4.29
N GLN A 320 -14.58 14.20 -4.63
CA GLN A 320 -13.75 13.47 -3.67
C GLN A 320 -12.33 14.06 -3.60
N ARG A 321 -11.70 13.93 -2.42
CA ARG A 321 -10.31 14.34 -2.24
C ARG A 321 -9.37 13.19 -2.63
N PRO A 322 -8.36 13.41 -3.49
CA PRO A 322 -7.39 12.37 -3.80
C PRO A 322 -6.56 12.04 -2.56
N LEU A 323 -6.15 10.77 -2.45
CA LEU A 323 -5.25 10.26 -1.42
C LEU A 323 -3.97 11.10 -1.27
N PHE A 324 -3.42 11.55 -2.39
CA PHE A 324 -2.28 12.46 -2.43
C PHE A 324 -2.68 13.81 -3.00
N SER A 325 -2.34 14.87 -2.28
CA SER A 325 -2.43 16.25 -2.75
C SER A 325 -1.09 16.94 -2.59
N THR A 326 -0.64 17.62 -3.65
CA THR A 326 0.52 18.51 -3.60
C THR A 326 0.25 19.78 -2.77
N ARG A 327 -1.00 20.00 -2.36
CA ARG A 327 -1.43 21.05 -1.43
C ARG A 327 -2.18 20.41 -0.25
N PRO A 328 -1.49 20.05 0.83
CA PRO A 328 -2.15 19.51 2.02
C PRO A 328 -3.07 20.56 2.65
N ASP A 329 -4.10 20.11 3.35
CA ASP A 329 -4.94 21.01 4.15
C ASP A 329 -4.09 21.55 5.30
N THR A 330 -3.85 22.85 5.26
CA THR A 330 -2.94 23.53 6.17
C THR A 330 -3.47 23.52 7.60
N THR A 331 -4.79 23.56 7.80
CA THR A 331 -5.42 23.52 9.11
C THR A 331 -5.41 22.10 9.68
N ALA A 332 -5.78 21.10 8.87
CA ALA A 332 -5.71 19.70 9.28
C ALA A 332 -4.27 19.29 9.66
N LEU A 333 -3.29 19.75 8.88
CA LEU A 333 -1.87 19.51 9.14
C LEU A 333 -1.39 20.14 10.46
N TYR A 334 -1.89 21.34 10.80
CA TYR A 334 -1.62 21.96 12.10
C TYR A 334 -2.11 21.09 13.25
N HIS A 335 -3.38 20.69 13.23
CA HIS A 335 -3.97 19.89 14.30
C HIS A 335 -3.26 18.54 14.48
N ARG A 336 -2.84 17.92 13.37
CA ARG A 336 -2.17 16.62 13.38
C ARG A 336 -0.71 16.68 13.83
N ALA A 337 0.07 17.61 13.26
CA ALA A 337 1.53 17.58 13.37
C ALA A 337 2.12 18.64 14.31
N LEU A 338 1.39 19.71 14.62
CA LEU A 338 1.92 20.87 15.33
C LEU A 338 1.16 21.25 16.60
N ALA A 339 -0.16 21.12 16.65
CA ALA A 339 -0.98 21.59 17.78
C ALA A 339 -0.43 21.07 19.12
N PHE A 340 -0.03 19.80 19.20
CA PHE A 340 0.56 19.21 20.41
C PHE A 340 1.99 19.69 20.72
N ARG A 341 2.81 19.99 19.70
CA ARG A 341 4.20 20.47 19.85
C ARG A 341 4.27 21.96 20.20
N VAL A 342 3.27 22.72 19.79
CA VAL A 342 3.13 24.16 20.00
C VAL A 342 2.53 24.45 21.38
N LEU A 343 1.68 23.54 21.89
CA LEU A 343 1.03 23.66 23.19
C LEU A 343 1.86 23.15 24.38
N THR A 344 3.04 22.56 24.18
CA THR A 344 3.88 22.05 25.28
C THR A 344 4.73 23.17 25.87
N PRO A 345 4.56 23.54 27.16
CA PRO A 345 5.42 24.51 27.83
C PRO A 345 6.85 23.98 27.95
N THR A 346 7.78 24.92 28.12
CA THR A 346 9.23 24.75 28.23
C THR A 346 9.73 23.87 29.40
N ASP A 347 8.85 23.31 30.23
CA ASP A 347 9.20 22.41 31.34
C ASP A 347 8.39 21.09 31.29
N PRO A 348 9.04 19.92 31.17
CA PRO A 348 8.36 18.61 31.13
C PRO A 348 7.67 18.17 32.43
N ARG A 349 7.66 18.98 33.49
CA ARG A 349 7.09 18.63 34.80
C ARG A 349 5.69 19.19 35.10
N ASP A 350 5.15 20.11 34.28
CA ASP A 350 3.95 20.89 34.64
C ASP A 350 2.71 20.71 33.73
N ASP A 351 2.63 19.68 32.87
CA ASP A 351 1.38 19.37 32.13
C ASP A 351 0.70 18.08 32.63
N PRO A 352 -0.52 18.15 33.20
CA PRO A 352 -1.31 16.98 33.60
C PRO A 352 -2.07 16.33 32.43
N ARG A 353 -2.00 16.86 31.20
CA ARG A 353 -2.60 16.20 30.04
C ARG A 353 -1.71 15.05 29.57
N PRO A 354 -2.28 13.90 29.18
CA PRO A 354 -1.49 12.84 28.59
C PRO A 354 -0.81 13.45 27.36
N ARG A 355 0.52 13.38 27.35
CA ARG A 355 1.28 13.41 26.10
C ARG A 355 0.47 12.56 25.13
N ARG A 356 0.17 13.03 23.91
CA ARG A 356 -0.01 12.05 22.83
C ARG A 356 1.38 11.45 22.64
N GLU A 357 1.75 10.56 23.57
CA GLU A 357 2.57 9.43 23.26
C GLU A 357 2.00 8.86 21.96
N PRO A 358 2.84 8.41 21.02
CA PRO A 358 2.32 7.58 19.92
C PRO A 358 1.38 6.56 20.57
N PRO A 359 0.22 6.23 19.96
CA PRO A 359 -0.72 5.33 20.58
C PRO A 359 0.06 4.17 21.16
N ASN A 360 0.06 4.00 22.48
CA ASN A 360 0.76 2.86 23.09
C ASN A 360 0.04 1.55 22.73
N ASP A 361 -1.04 1.67 21.94
CA ASP A 361 -1.66 0.62 21.18
C ASP A 361 -0.78 0.21 19.99
N LEU A 362 -0.07 -0.91 20.15
CA LEU A 362 0.65 -1.61 19.09
C LEU A 362 -0.23 -1.93 17.87
N ARG A 363 -1.57 -1.81 17.96
CA ARG A 363 -2.50 -2.03 16.85
C ARG A 363 -2.59 -0.82 15.91
N ALA A 364 -2.21 0.38 16.34
CA ALA A 364 -2.26 1.57 15.49
C ALA A 364 -1.31 1.42 14.30
N PRO A 365 -1.70 1.82 13.07
CA PRO A 365 -0.86 1.73 11.87
C PRO A 365 0.53 2.32 12.07
N ALA A 366 0.63 3.46 12.75
CA ALA A 366 1.90 4.11 13.03
C ALA A 366 2.85 3.23 13.85
N MET A 367 2.36 2.59 14.90
CA MET A 367 3.17 1.68 15.74
C MET A 367 3.56 0.44 14.97
N ARG A 368 2.62 -0.19 14.24
CA ARG A 368 2.90 -1.38 13.44
C ARG A 368 3.97 -1.12 12.37
N ALA A 369 3.91 0.02 11.70
CA ALA A 369 4.92 0.43 10.73
C ALA A 369 6.28 0.67 11.39
N ALA A 370 6.30 1.44 12.49
CA ALA A 370 7.53 1.76 13.21
C ALA A 370 8.22 0.51 13.76
N GLU A 371 7.47 -0.40 14.38
CA GLU A 371 7.97 -1.66 14.93
C GLU A 371 8.51 -2.59 13.83
N ALA A 372 7.73 -2.83 12.77
CA ALA A 372 8.14 -3.70 11.68
C ALA A 372 9.43 -3.21 11.01
N LEU A 373 9.54 -1.90 10.78
CA LEU A 373 10.69 -1.26 10.15
C LEU A 373 11.81 -0.94 11.14
N GLY A 374 11.59 -1.06 12.45
CA GLY A 374 12.58 -0.72 13.47
C GLY A 374 12.97 0.76 13.45
N LEU A 375 11.98 1.64 13.25
CA LEU A 375 12.11 3.09 13.08
C LEU A 375 11.43 3.84 14.22
N THR A 376 11.59 5.15 14.30
CA THR A 376 11.08 5.94 15.44
C THR A 376 9.56 6.16 15.34
N PRO A 377 8.74 5.81 16.36
CA PRO A 377 7.28 5.92 16.28
C PRO A 377 6.77 7.36 16.18
N THR A 378 7.51 8.31 16.75
CA THR A 378 7.14 9.73 16.71
C THR A 378 7.07 10.27 15.28
N LEU A 379 7.81 9.69 14.33
CA LEU A 379 7.70 10.06 12.93
C LEU A 379 6.34 9.63 12.36
N PHE A 380 5.94 8.38 12.62
CA PHE A 380 4.73 7.78 12.08
C PHE A 380 3.45 8.27 12.75
N GLY A 381 3.49 8.55 14.06
CA GLY A 381 2.33 8.99 14.85
C GLY A 381 1.74 10.35 14.42
N HIS A 382 2.45 11.12 13.60
CA HIS A 382 1.98 12.42 13.08
C HIS A 382 1.59 12.38 11.60
N LEU A 383 1.66 11.21 10.96
CA LEU A 383 1.29 11.03 9.56
C LEU A 383 -0.24 10.97 9.41
N GLU A 384 -0.70 11.27 8.20
CA GLU A 384 -2.10 11.01 7.84
C GLU A 384 -2.38 9.52 7.94
N GLY A 385 -3.50 9.13 8.55
CA GLY A 385 -3.88 7.73 8.76
C GLY A 385 -3.11 6.99 9.85
N ALA A 386 -2.34 7.70 10.69
CA ALA A 386 -1.60 7.11 11.83
C ALA A 386 -2.50 6.39 12.85
N GLU A 387 -3.75 6.82 12.99
CA GLU A 387 -4.76 6.33 13.94
C GLU A 387 -5.87 5.54 13.25
N ASP A 388 -5.72 5.19 11.96
CA ASP A 388 -6.74 4.42 11.24
C ASP A 388 -6.88 3.00 11.83
N ASP A 389 -8.12 2.57 12.07
CA ASP A 389 -8.45 1.30 12.72
C ASP A 389 -8.79 0.17 11.73
N THR A 390 -8.52 0.32 10.42
CA THR A 390 -9.01 -0.65 9.40
C THR A 390 -8.40 -2.03 9.61
N LEU A 391 -7.11 -2.09 9.92
CA LEU A 391 -6.42 -3.37 10.16
C LEU A 391 -6.90 -4.05 11.45
N GLN A 392 -7.31 -3.26 12.45
CA GLN A 392 -7.93 -3.79 13.68
C GLN A 392 -9.32 -4.35 13.40
N ALA A 393 -10.14 -3.60 12.65
CA ALA A 393 -11.45 -4.06 12.19
C ALA A 393 -11.34 -5.31 11.30
N GLU A 394 -10.32 -5.40 10.44
CA GLU A 394 -10.04 -6.58 9.64
C GLU A 394 -9.73 -7.80 10.52
N ALA A 395 -8.95 -7.63 11.60
CA ALA A 395 -8.68 -8.70 12.56
C ALA A 395 -9.96 -9.18 13.27
N ALA A 396 -10.88 -8.28 13.63
CA ALA A 396 -12.19 -8.65 14.17
C ALA A 396 -13.03 -9.44 13.15
N MET A 397 -13.01 -9.05 11.88
CA MET A 397 -13.68 -9.77 10.80
C MET A 397 -13.06 -11.17 10.57
N ARG A 398 -11.72 -11.31 10.62
CA ARG A 398 -11.05 -12.62 10.57
C ARG A 398 -11.47 -13.53 11.71
N GLY A 399 -11.48 -12.99 12.94
CA GLY A 399 -11.94 -13.72 14.12
C GLY A 399 -13.36 -14.24 13.93
N LEU A 400 -14.28 -13.38 13.50
CA LEU A 400 -15.66 -13.74 13.25
C LEU A 400 -15.77 -14.86 12.19
N LEU A 401 -15.12 -14.71 11.03
CA LEU A 401 -15.21 -15.71 9.96
C LEU A 401 -14.50 -17.01 10.27
N ARG A 402 -13.41 -16.99 11.05
CA ARG A 402 -12.83 -18.22 11.59
C ARG A 402 -13.91 -19.04 12.30
N GLY A 403 -14.69 -18.41 13.17
CA GLY A 403 -15.77 -19.09 13.90
C GLY A 403 -16.82 -19.71 12.98
N ALA A 404 -17.07 -19.12 11.81
CA ALA A 404 -18.02 -19.65 10.83
C ALA A 404 -17.50 -20.85 10.02
N PHE A 405 -16.18 -20.98 9.84
CA PHE A 405 -15.57 -22.01 8.99
C PHE A 405 -14.84 -23.12 9.75
N GLU A 406 -14.50 -22.92 11.02
CA GLU A 406 -13.65 -23.84 11.80
C GLU A 406 -14.23 -25.26 11.87
N THR A 407 -15.52 -25.40 12.15
CA THR A 407 -16.20 -26.71 12.28
C THR A 407 -16.16 -27.50 10.97
N GLU A 408 -16.43 -26.85 9.84
CA GLU A 408 -16.37 -27.49 8.51
C GLU A 408 -14.93 -27.84 8.11
N LEU A 409 -13.93 -27.02 8.48
CA LEU A 409 -12.51 -27.33 8.23
C LEU A 409 -12.01 -28.50 9.07
N ARG A 410 -12.41 -28.59 10.35
CA ARG A 410 -12.11 -29.75 11.21
C ARG A 410 -12.78 -31.01 10.68
N ALA A 411 -14.02 -30.92 10.21
CA ALA A 411 -14.71 -32.05 9.57
C ALA A 411 -14.00 -32.50 8.29
N ALA A 412 -13.42 -31.57 7.52
CA ALA A 412 -12.77 -31.88 6.25
C ALA A 412 -11.36 -32.48 6.40
N PHE A 413 -10.58 -32.05 7.39
CA PHE A 413 -9.19 -32.48 7.58
C PHE A 413 -8.96 -33.35 8.84
N GLY A 414 -10.03 -33.65 9.57
CA GLY A 414 -10.01 -34.32 10.86
C GLY A 414 -9.66 -33.36 12.01
N ASP A 415 -9.90 -33.82 13.24
CA ASP A 415 -9.58 -33.06 14.46
C ASP A 415 -8.09 -33.14 14.79
N SER A 416 -7.28 -32.53 13.93
CA SER A 416 -5.82 -32.44 14.10
C SER A 416 -5.46 -31.09 14.75
N GLY A 417 -4.43 -31.10 15.60
CA GLY A 417 -3.82 -29.86 16.13
C GLY A 417 -3.41 -28.89 15.02
N ALA A 418 -3.07 -29.41 13.83
CA ALA A 418 -2.74 -28.63 12.64
C ALA A 418 -3.83 -27.68 12.15
N VAL A 419 -5.11 -28.09 12.11
CA VAL A 419 -6.21 -27.20 11.64
C VAL A 419 -6.41 -26.04 12.62
N ALA A 420 -6.43 -26.34 13.91
CA ALA A 420 -6.54 -25.32 14.97
C ALA A 420 -5.37 -24.32 14.88
N THR A 421 -4.15 -24.84 14.78
CA THR A 421 -2.93 -24.04 14.70
C THR A 421 -2.89 -23.17 13.44
N ALA A 422 -3.37 -23.69 12.30
CA ALA A 422 -3.49 -22.96 11.05
C ALA A 422 -4.46 -21.77 11.15
N LEU A 423 -5.63 -22.01 11.74
CA LEU A 423 -6.65 -20.99 11.95
C LEU A 423 -6.22 -19.94 12.98
N ASP A 424 -5.50 -20.36 14.02
CA ASP A 424 -4.88 -19.44 14.98
C ASP A 424 -3.86 -18.54 14.27
N LEU A 425 -2.97 -19.11 13.46
CA LEU A 425 -2.00 -18.33 12.68
C LEU A 425 -2.69 -17.36 11.72
N LEU A 426 -3.70 -17.80 10.95
CA LEU A 426 -4.43 -16.93 10.03
C LEU A 426 -5.20 -15.81 10.77
N SER A 427 -5.75 -16.10 11.94
CA SER A 427 -6.49 -15.10 12.72
C SER A 427 -5.56 -14.06 13.33
N THR A 428 -4.42 -14.49 13.85
CA THR A 428 -3.45 -13.65 14.57
C THR A 428 -2.50 -12.91 13.62
N GLU A 429 -1.90 -13.63 12.68
CA GLU A 429 -0.81 -13.17 11.81
C GLU A 429 -1.22 -13.03 10.34
N GLY A 430 -2.32 -13.67 9.94
CA GLY A 430 -2.89 -13.51 8.60
C GLY A 430 -3.39 -12.09 8.36
N SER A 431 -3.45 -11.69 7.09
CA SER A 431 -4.08 -10.44 6.72
C SER A 431 -4.62 -10.48 5.30
N ALA A 432 -5.87 -10.05 5.15
CA ALA A 432 -6.51 -9.92 3.84
C ALA A 432 -6.02 -8.70 3.05
N LEU A 433 -5.67 -7.63 3.77
CA LEU A 433 -5.33 -6.31 3.23
C LEU A 433 -3.82 -6.02 3.24
N GLY A 434 -3.03 -6.94 3.79
CA GLY A 434 -1.60 -6.80 4.00
C GLY A 434 -1.28 -6.57 5.48
N PRO A 435 -0.25 -7.24 6.04
CA PRO A 435 0.00 -7.23 7.48
C PRO A 435 0.49 -5.87 8.00
N TYR A 436 0.94 -4.95 7.16
CA TYR A 436 1.45 -3.64 7.56
C TYR A 436 0.82 -2.54 6.69
N PRO A 437 0.68 -1.31 7.22
CA PRO A 437 0.08 -0.22 6.46
C PRO A 437 0.95 0.14 5.25
N THR A 438 0.28 0.54 4.17
CA THR A 438 0.93 1.09 2.97
C THR A 438 1.64 2.39 3.33
N LEU A 439 2.89 2.54 2.91
CA LEU A 439 3.62 3.79 3.00
C LEU A 439 3.39 4.56 1.70
N MET A 440 2.68 5.69 1.77
CA MET A 440 2.56 6.58 0.63
C MET A 440 3.63 7.65 0.71
N VAL A 441 4.64 7.53 -0.15
CA VAL A 441 5.69 8.53 -0.31
C VAL A 441 5.33 9.32 -1.56
N ARG A 442 5.07 10.63 -1.41
CA ARG A 442 4.53 11.46 -2.50
C ARG A 442 3.26 10.82 -3.09
N SER A 443 3.23 10.65 -4.42
CA SER A 443 2.14 10.02 -5.14
C SER A 443 2.26 8.49 -5.23
N GLN A 444 3.36 7.90 -4.76
CA GLN A 444 3.63 6.47 -4.91
C GLN A 444 3.28 5.69 -3.64
N PRO A 445 2.31 4.76 -3.69
CA PRO A 445 2.08 3.82 -2.60
C PRO A 445 3.10 2.68 -2.63
N TYR A 446 3.61 2.31 -1.45
CA TYR A 446 4.49 1.17 -1.21
C TYR A 446 3.87 0.25 -0.15
N GLY A 447 3.51 -0.97 -0.56
CA GLY A 447 3.10 -2.02 0.38
C GLY A 447 4.31 -2.59 1.13
N VAL A 448 4.18 -2.79 2.44
CA VAL A 448 5.21 -3.41 3.27
C VAL A 448 4.85 -4.88 3.49
N VAL A 449 5.63 -5.79 2.89
CA VAL A 449 5.37 -7.23 2.91
C VAL A 449 6.58 -7.98 3.50
N PRO A 450 6.42 -8.74 4.60
CA PRO A 450 7.48 -9.59 5.11
C PRO A 450 7.67 -10.81 4.20
N LEU A 451 8.91 -11.26 4.07
CA LEU A 451 9.27 -12.44 3.28
C LEU A 451 10.03 -13.44 4.18
N ALA A 452 9.65 -14.71 4.10
CA ALA A 452 10.38 -15.82 4.71
C ALA A 452 10.95 -16.72 3.61
N LEU A 453 12.11 -17.32 3.87
CA LEU A 453 12.70 -18.28 2.94
C LEU A 453 11.94 -19.60 3.04
N GLY A 454 11.72 -20.27 1.91
CA GLY A 454 10.92 -21.50 1.83
C GLY A 454 11.43 -22.63 2.73
N ASN A 455 12.74 -22.67 3.00
CA ASN A 455 13.38 -23.70 3.81
C ASN A 455 13.38 -23.39 5.32
N ASP A 456 12.82 -22.25 5.76
CA ASP A 456 12.62 -22.04 7.20
C ASP A 456 11.64 -23.10 7.73
N ILE A 457 11.91 -23.64 8.90
CA ILE A 457 10.98 -24.54 9.60
C ILE A 457 10.49 -23.82 10.86
N PHE A 458 9.22 -23.99 11.22
CA PHE A 458 8.70 -23.40 12.45
C PHE A 458 9.25 -24.10 13.68
N GLY A 459 9.71 -25.35 13.50
CA GLY A 459 10.03 -26.25 14.61
C GLY A 459 8.76 -26.74 15.33
N ASN A 460 7.59 -26.50 14.74
CA ASN A 460 6.29 -26.96 15.21
C ASN A 460 5.74 -27.95 14.16
N PRO A 461 5.56 -29.25 14.50
CA PRO A 461 5.12 -30.28 13.56
C PRO A 461 3.78 -29.98 12.88
N ASP A 462 2.85 -29.35 13.59
CA ASP A 462 1.52 -29.01 13.07
C ASP A 462 1.60 -27.90 12.02
N LEU A 463 2.41 -26.86 12.28
CA LEU A 463 2.69 -25.80 11.31
C LEU A 463 3.48 -26.34 10.11
N ASP A 464 4.49 -27.18 10.34
CA ASP A 464 5.29 -27.76 9.26
C ASP A 464 4.44 -28.65 8.35
N ARG A 465 3.48 -29.42 8.91
CA ARG A 465 2.49 -30.17 8.13
C ARG A 465 1.59 -29.25 7.31
N MET A 466 1.05 -28.18 7.91
CA MET A 466 0.24 -27.20 7.18
C MET A 466 0.99 -26.60 5.97
N TRP A 467 2.29 -26.28 6.12
CA TRP A 467 3.08 -25.75 5.00
C TRP A 467 3.30 -26.75 3.89
N SER A 468 3.44 -28.04 4.20
CA SER A 468 3.51 -29.08 3.18
C SER A 468 2.23 -29.12 2.33
N VAL A 469 1.07 -28.90 2.95
CA VAL A 469 -0.24 -28.82 2.25
C VAL A 469 -0.31 -27.56 1.39
N ALA A 470 0.12 -26.40 1.93
CA ALA A 470 0.15 -25.14 1.19
C ALA A 470 1.08 -25.22 -0.05
N ASP A 471 2.27 -25.82 0.09
CA ASP A 471 3.19 -26.05 -1.02
C ASP A 471 2.65 -27.03 -2.05
N ALA A 472 1.96 -28.08 -1.61
CA ALA A 472 1.26 -29.00 -2.51
C ALA A 472 0.18 -28.25 -3.31
N LEU A 473 -0.69 -27.47 -2.66
CA LEU A 473 -1.71 -26.63 -3.31
C LEU A 473 -1.08 -25.66 -4.32
N ARG A 474 0.03 -25.03 -3.94
CA ARG A 474 0.76 -24.13 -4.82
C ARG A 474 1.20 -24.84 -6.10
N ALA A 475 1.77 -26.03 -5.96
CA ALA A 475 2.32 -26.80 -7.07
C ALA A 475 1.24 -27.45 -7.96
N THR A 476 0.17 -27.99 -7.38
CA THR A 476 -0.83 -28.80 -8.10
C THR A 476 -1.98 -27.98 -8.66
N ALA A 477 -2.39 -26.89 -7.98
CA ALA A 477 -3.56 -26.10 -8.37
C ALA A 477 -3.20 -24.69 -8.82
N PHE A 478 -2.50 -23.91 -7.98
CA PHE A 478 -2.31 -22.48 -8.22
C PHE A 478 -1.29 -22.17 -9.31
N ALA A 479 -0.13 -22.83 -9.33
CA ALA A 479 0.90 -22.59 -10.33
C ALA A 479 0.41 -22.92 -11.76
N PRO A 480 -0.26 -24.05 -12.02
CA PRO A 480 -0.89 -24.31 -13.32
C PRO A 480 -1.96 -23.28 -13.68
N ALA A 481 -2.82 -22.90 -12.72
CA ALA A 481 -3.89 -21.92 -12.95
C ALA A 481 -3.35 -20.52 -13.27
N SER A 482 -2.16 -20.15 -12.79
CA SER A 482 -1.53 -18.84 -13.05
C SER A 482 -1.28 -18.55 -14.54
N GLY A 483 -1.22 -19.60 -15.38
CA GLY A 483 -1.12 -19.48 -16.83
C GLY A 483 -2.42 -19.02 -17.50
N GLN A 484 -3.56 -19.18 -16.83
CA GLN A 484 -4.89 -18.77 -17.31
C GLN A 484 -5.25 -17.33 -16.93
N VAL A 485 -4.45 -16.70 -16.07
CA VAL A 485 -4.68 -15.31 -15.64
C VAL A 485 -4.51 -14.38 -16.86
N PRO A 486 -5.52 -13.56 -17.21
CA PRO A 486 -5.44 -12.62 -18.31
C PRO A 486 -4.25 -11.66 -18.14
N ARG A 487 -3.47 -11.45 -19.21
CA ARG A 487 -2.31 -10.52 -19.22
C ARG A 487 -2.43 -9.53 -20.38
N ILE A 488 -1.98 -8.29 -20.15
CA ILE A 488 -1.98 -7.22 -21.17
C ILE A 488 -1.08 -7.58 -22.36
N ALA A 489 0.04 -8.26 -22.11
CA ALA A 489 0.96 -8.75 -23.13
C ALA A 489 0.91 -10.29 -23.21
N GLY A 490 0.64 -10.84 -24.39
CA GLY A 490 0.62 -12.28 -24.65
C GLY A 490 0.59 -12.59 -26.15
N GLU A 491 1.07 -13.76 -26.54
CA GLU A 491 1.25 -14.20 -27.94
C GLU A 491 -0.08 -14.47 -28.69
N VAL A 492 -1.23 -14.42 -28.00
CA VAL A 492 -2.56 -14.69 -28.60
C VAL A 492 -3.12 -13.44 -29.31
N PRO A 493 -3.64 -13.57 -30.54
CA PRO A 493 -4.25 -12.46 -31.29
C PRO A 493 -5.72 -12.21 -30.87
N ALA A 494 -5.97 -11.98 -29.57
CA ALA A 494 -7.30 -11.53 -29.12
C ALA A 494 -7.45 -10.01 -29.26
N ASP A 495 -8.68 -9.49 -29.30
CA ASP A 495 -8.94 -8.05 -29.28
C ASP A 495 -8.28 -7.41 -28.03
N PRO A 496 -7.38 -6.42 -28.17
CA PRO A 496 -6.80 -5.70 -27.05
C PRO A 496 -7.84 -5.10 -26.09
N ILE A 497 -9.01 -4.69 -26.60
CA ILE A 497 -10.10 -4.11 -25.80
C ILE A 497 -10.77 -5.19 -24.94
N GLU A 498 -11.12 -6.33 -25.53
CA GLU A 498 -11.71 -7.46 -24.81
C GLU A 498 -10.79 -7.93 -23.67
N ARG A 499 -9.48 -8.05 -23.95
CA ARG A 499 -8.48 -8.38 -22.91
C ARG A 499 -8.39 -7.35 -21.81
N MET A 500 -8.43 -6.06 -22.17
CA MET A 500 -8.45 -4.99 -21.18
C MET A 500 -9.70 -5.09 -20.31
N ILE A 501 -10.88 -5.36 -20.90
CA ILE A 501 -12.13 -5.54 -20.15
C ILE A 501 -12.03 -6.74 -19.21
N THR A 502 -11.52 -7.90 -19.65
CA THR A 502 -11.35 -9.07 -18.77
C THR A 502 -10.40 -8.77 -17.60
N VAL A 503 -9.30 -8.06 -17.85
CA VAL A 503 -8.36 -7.64 -16.80
C VAL A 503 -9.03 -6.67 -15.83
N LEU A 504 -9.78 -5.69 -16.34
CA LEU A 504 -10.51 -4.70 -15.52
C LEU A 504 -11.68 -5.30 -14.73
N GLN A 505 -12.22 -6.44 -15.16
CA GLN A 505 -13.23 -7.21 -14.44
C GLN A 505 -12.66 -8.10 -13.33
N SER A 506 -11.33 -8.19 -13.21
CA SER A 506 -10.67 -8.99 -12.19
C SER A 506 -10.32 -8.13 -10.98
N GLU A 507 -10.73 -8.56 -9.79
CA GLU A 507 -10.42 -7.86 -8.54
C GLU A 507 -9.80 -8.84 -7.52
N GLY A 508 -8.92 -8.34 -6.66
CA GLY A 508 -8.23 -9.15 -5.63
C GLY A 508 -9.07 -9.44 -4.39
N ILE A 509 -10.32 -8.97 -4.38
CA ILE A 509 -11.27 -8.99 -3.26
C ILE A 509 -12.60 -9.53 -3.80
N ALA A 510 -13.33 -10.30 -2.99
CA ALA A 510 -14.65 -10.76 -3.38
C ALA A 510 -15.63 -9.57 -3.46
N VAL A 511 -16.29 -9.42 -4.60
CA VAL A 511 -17.28 -8.35 -4.86
C VAL A 511 -18.72 -8.87 -4.97
N GLY A 512 -18.90 -10.19 -4.92
CA GLY A 512 -20.20 -10.83 -4.99
C GLY A 512 -20.12 -12.31 -4.61
N ALA A 513 -21.25 -12.85 -4.17
CA ALA A 513 -21.40 -14.27 -3.88
C ALA A 513 -22.67 -14.81 -4.54
N GLU A 514 -22.62 -16.07 -4.95
CA GLU A 514 -23.77 -16.82 -5.41
C GLU A 514 -24.04 -17.98 -4.46
N LEU A 515 -25.27 -18.07 -3.97
CA LEU A 515 -25.72 -19.21 -3.20
C LEU A 515 -26.19 -20.32 -4.14
N ARG A 516 -25.71 -21.54 -3.93
CA ARG A 516 -26.17 -22.74 -4.63
C ARG A 516 -26.68 -23.76 -3.63
N LEU A 517 -27.82 -24.37 -3.94
CA LEU A 517 -28.39 -25.44 -3.12
C LEU A 517 -27.70 -26.76 -3.44
N VAL A 518 -27.37 -27.50 -2.39
CA VAL A 518 -26.62 -28.74 -2.48
C VAL A 518 -27.27 -29.81 -1.60
N LEU A 519 -27.44 -31.02 -2.12
CA LEU A 519 -27.89 -32.17 -1.33
C LEU A 519 -26.72 -32.67 -0.48
N GLY A 520 -26.97 -32.88 0.81
CA GLY A 520 -26.01 -33.53 1.71
C GLY A 520 -25.72 -34.98 1.28
N ALA A 521 -24.58 -35.51 1.71
CA ALA A 521 -24.10 -36.84 1.30
C ALA A 521 -25.09 -37.98 1.59
N SER A 522 -25.73 -37.96 2.77
CA SER A 522 -26.74 -38.93 3.17
C SER A 522 -27.96 -38.89 2.25
N MET A 523 -28.54 -37.70 2.04
CA MET A 523 -29.66 -37.51 1.12
C MET A 523 -29.29 -37.81 -0.34
N ALA A 524 -28.12 -37.39 -0.80
CA ALA A 524 -27.65 -37.65 -2.16
C ALA A 524 -27.63 -39.15 -2.45
N SER A 525 -27.06 -39.96 -1.55
CA SER A 525 -26.99 -41.42 -1.70
C SER A 525 -28.38 -42.07 -1.88
N THR A 526 -29.41 -41.57 -1.19
CA THR A 526 -30.78 -42.11 -1.27
C THR A 526 -31.52 -41.58 -2.49
N THR A 527 -31.32 -40.31 -2.84
CA THR A 527 -32.04 -39.62 -3.93
C THR A 527 -31.49 -39.99 -5.31
N LEU A 528 -30.19 -40.29 -5.40
CA LEU A 528 -29.51 -40.69 -6.64
C LEU A 528 -29.89 -42.08 -7.17
N ALA A 529 -30.53 -42.91 -6.35
CA ALA A 529 -31.06 -44.21 -6.79
C ALA A 529 -32.05 -44.05 -7.96
N GLY A 530 -32.81 -42.94 -8.01
CA GLY A 530 -33.74 -42.61 -9.08
C GLY A 530 -33.19 -41.73 -10.22
N ALA A 531 -31.91 -41.32 -10.15
CA ALA A 531 -31.30 -40.43 -11.14
C ALA A 531 -30.89 -41.16 -12.45
N THR A 532 -30.72 -40.40 -13.53
CA THR A 532 -30.21 -40.92 -14.81
C THR A 532 -28.77 -41.41 -14.68
N ALA A 533 -28.37 -42.39 -15.50
CA ALA A 533 -26.99 -42.90 -15.51
C ALA A 533 -25.95 -41.78 -15.71
N ALA A 534 -26.19 -40.88 -16.66
CA ALA A 534 -25.30 -39.75 -16.95
C ALA A 534 -25.11 -38.79 -15.75
N LEU A 535 -26.17 -38.54 -14.97
CA LEU A 535 -26.08 -37.70 -13.77
C LEU A 535 -25.28 -38.41 -12.68
N ARG A 536 -25.50 -39.71 -12.49
CA ARG A 536 -24.71 -40.53 -11.55
C ARG A 536 -23.23 -40.57 -11.92
N ASP A 537 -22.91 -40.78 -13.20
CA ASP A 537 -21.52 -40.81 -13.67
C ASP A 537 -20.82 -39.46 -13.48
N ARG A 538 -21.51 -38.35 -13.79
CA ARG A 538 -20.97 -37.00 -13.57
C ARG A 538 -20.68 -36.73 -12.09
N ILE A 539 -21.59 -37.14 -11.21
CA ILE A 539 -21.44 -36.97 -9.76
C ILE A 539 -20.28 -37.83 -9.26
N GLU A 540 -20.20 -39.11 -9.67
CA GLU A 540 -19.10 -39.99 -9.27
C GLU A 540 -17.75 -39.45 -9.75
N GLN A 541 -17.66 -38.93 -10.97
CA GLN A 541 -16.44 -38.27 -11.46
C GLN A 541 -16.03 -37.06 -10.61
N GLN A 542 -17.00 -36.23 -10.20
CA GLN A 542 -16.74 -35.11 -9.28
C GLN A 542 -16.27 -35.60 -7.91
N HIS A 543 -16.88 -36.67 -7.39
CA HIS A 543 -16.50 -37.26 -6.10
C HIS A 543 -15.08 -37.85 -6.17
N ILE A 544 -14.75 -38.58 -7.24
CA ILE A 544 -13.41 -39.13 -7.47
C ILE A 544 -12.38 -38.00 -7.54
N ALA A 545 -12.63 -36.96 -8.35
CA ALA A 545 -11.71 -35.84 -8.47
C ALA A 545 -11.48 -35.11 -7.12
N ALA A 546 -12.53 -34.96 -6.31
CA ALA A 546 -12.43 -34.33 -5.00
C ALA A 546 -11.69 -35.23 -3.97
N ARG A 547 -11.92 -36.56 -4.00
CA ARG A 547 -11.19 -37.55 -3.19
C ARG A 547 -9.71 -37.60 -3.58
N ASP A 548 -9.41 -37.62 -4.87
CA ASP A 548 -8.04 -37.62 -5.40
C ASP A 548 -7.29 -36.35 -4.98
N LEU A 549 -7.94 -35.18 -5.08
CA LEU A 549 -7.37 -33.93 -4.59
C LEU A 549 -7.13 -33.98 -3.07
N HIS A 550 -8.09 -34.47 -2.28
CA HIS A 550 -7.91 -34.60 -0.83
C HIS A 550 -6.75 -35.52 -0.46
N ALA A 551 -6.62 -36.66 -1.15
CA ALA A 551 -5.50 -37.58 -0.96
C ALA A 551 -4.16 -36.94 -1.35
N GLN A 552 -4.11 -36.18 -2.44
CA GLN A 552 -2.92 -35.41 -2.84
C GLN A 552 -2.52 -34.34 -1.80
N LEU A 553 -3.49 -33.81 -1.06
CA LEU A 553 -3.28 -32.86 0.02
C LEU A 553 -2.98 -33.52 1.37
N GLY A 554 -2.77 -34.84 1.41
CA GLY A 554 -2.40 -35.59 2.61
C GLY A 554 -3.58 -35.93 3.54
N GLY A 555 -4.79 -35.85 3.02
CA GLY A 555 -6.00 -36.37 3.65
C GLY A 555 -6.10 -37.89 3.53
N ASP A 556 -6.84 -38.53 4.44
CA ASP A 556 -7.06 -39.97 4.39
C ASP A 556 -8.11 -40.30 3.32
N PRO A 557 -7.75 -41.01 2.23
CA PRO A 557 -8.71 -41.40 1.18
C PRO A 557 -9.81 -42.34 1.69
N GLY A 558 -9.62 -42.99 2.84
CA GLY A 558 -10.62 -43.85 3.48
C GLY A 558 -11.66 -43.08 4.32
N ASN A 559 -11.43 -41.80 4.61
CA ASN A 559 -12.35 -40.99 5.41
C ASN A 559 -13.27 -40.15 4.49
N PRO A 560 -14.59 -40.40 4.47
CA PRO A 560 -15.49 -39.63 3.62
C PRO A 560 -15.57 -38.18 4.10
N ILE A 561 -14.99 -37.25 3.33
CA ILE A 561 -15.17 -35.82 3.58
C ILE A 561 -16.66 -35.50 3.37
N PRO A 562 -17.37 -34.89 4.34
CA PRO A 562 -18.78 -34.53 4.20
C PRO A 562 -19.07 -33.69 2.95
N MET A 563 -18.10 -32.88 2.50
CA MET A 563 -18.20 -32.07 1.28
C MET A 563 -18.03 -32.84 -0.02
N THR A 564 -17.30 -33.97 -0.03
CA THR A 564 -17.11 -34.77 -1.25
C THR A 564 -18.38 -35.49 -1.67
N GLY A 565 -19.30 -35.74 -0.74
CA GLY A 565 -20.60 -36.39 -0.95
C GLY A 565 -21.72 -35.47 -1.45
N ARG A 566 -21.45 -34.17 -1.61
CA ARG A 566 -22.47 -33.16 -1.82
C ARG A 566 -22.82 -33.02 -3.32
N VAL A 567 -24.12 -32.97 -3.65
CA VAL A 567 -24.61 -32.88 -5.05
C VAL A 567 -25.28 -31.55 -5.33
N LEU A 568 -24.76 -30.79 -6.31
CA LEU A 568 -25.35 -29.53 -6.75
C LEU A 568 -26.73 -29.76 -7.38
N LEU A 569 -27.74 -29.05 -6.87
CA LEU A 569 -29.11 -29.14 -7.37
C LEU A 569 -29.38 -28.29 -8.61
N ALA A 570 -28.64 -27.19 -8.80
CA ALA A 570 -28.77 -26.27 -9.92
C ALA A 570 -27.40 -25.74 -10.36
N GLU A 571 -27.24 -25.49 -11.66
CA GLU A 571 -26.00 -24.92 -12.22
C GLU A 571 -25.92 -23.39 -12.02
N ALA A 572 -27.06 -22.69 -12.03
CA ALA A 572 -27.14 -21.26 -11.74
C ALA A 572 -27.33 -21.02 -10.24
N GLY A 573 -26.51 -20.13 -9.67
CA GLY A 573 -26.67 -19.68 -8.28
C GLY A 573 -27.58 -18.47 -8.16
N GLN A 574 -28.09 -18.23 -6.95
CA GLN A 574 -28.81 -17.01 -6.60
C GLN A 574 -27.81 -16.00 -6.04
N ALA A 575 -27.75 -14.81 -6.66
CA ALA A 575 -26.90 -13.73 -6.17
C ALA A 575 -27.32 -13.32 -4.74
N LEU A 576 -26.33 -13.21 -3.86
CA LEU A 576 -26.51 -12.76 -2.49
C LEU A 576 -25.58 -11.56 -2.23
N PRO A 577 -26.12 -10.42 -1.77
CA PRO A 577 -25.31 -9.30 -1.30
C PRO A 577 -24.32 -9.75 -0.22
N LEU A 578 -23.08 -9.25 -0.29
CA LEU A 578 -22.08 -9.59 0.71
C LEU A 578 -22.43 -8.96 2.07
N VAL A 579 -22.58 -7.64 2.15
CA VAL A 579 -22.93 -6.93 3.39
C VAL A 579 -24.32 -6.30 3.34
N MET A 580 -24.71 -5.72 2.20
CA MET A 580 -25.97 -4.96 2.09
C MET A 580 -26.45 -4.89 0.62
N PRO A 581 -27.75 -5.02 0.32
CA PRO A 581 -28.28 -4.81 -1.04
C PRO A 581 -28.27 -3.32 -1.44
N ALA A 582 -28.46 -3.05 -2.73
CA ALA A 582 -28.46 -1.67 -3.27
C ALA A 582 -29.59 -0.79 -2.72
N ASP A 583 -30.78 -1.37 -2.49
CA ASP A 583 -31.95 -0.70 -1.93
C ASP A 583 -32.32 -1.34 -0.57
N PRO A 584 -31.60 -1.03 0.51
CA PRO A 584 -31.75 -1.71 1.78
C PRO A 584 -32.99 -1.25 2.56
N GLY A 585 -33.79 -2.21 3.04
CA GLY A 585 -34.74 -1.98 4.14
C GLY A 585 -34.02 -1.80 5.49
N PRO A 586 -34.70 -1.36 6.56
CA PRO A 586 -34.08 -1.15 7.87
C PRO A 586 -33.31 -2.38 8.39
N ALA A 587 -33.93 -3.57 8.34
CA ALA A 587 -33.30 -4.82 8.75
C ALA A 587 -32.07 -5.20 7.92
N GLU A 588 -31.91 -4.64 6.71
CA GLU A 588 -30.76 -4.90 5.83
C GLU A 588 -29.56 -3.99 6.12
N ILE A 589 -29.70 -3.03 7.04
CA ILE A 589 -28.62 -2.12 7.44
C ILE A 589 -27.64 -2.84 8.39
N PRO A 590 -26.33 -2.88 8.09
CA PRO A 590 -25.33 -3.60 8.88
C PRO A 590 -25.27 -3.23 10.36
N ALA A 591 -25.30 -1.94 10.67
CA ALA A 591 -25.32 -1.47 12.05
C ALA A 591 -26.52 -2.02 12.84
N GLN A 592 -27.66 -2.26 12.18
CA GLN A 592 -28.86 -2.80 12.82
C GLN A 592 -28.76 -4.31 13.02
N TYR A 593 -28.44 -5.09 11.97
CA TYR A 593 -28.40 -6.54 12.12
C TYR A 593 -27.19 -7.04 12.92
N LEU A 594 -26.01 -6.42 12.77
CA LEU A 594 -24.85 -6.73 13.61
C LEU A 594 -25.09 -6.27 15.04
N GLY A 595 -25.72 -5.11 15.22
CA GLY A 595 -26.14 -4.62 16.53
C GLY A 595 -27.13 -5.56 17.21
N MET A 596 -28.11 -6.11 16.49
CA MET A 596 -29.03 -7.12 17.01
C MET A 596 -28.29 -8.39 17.45
N LEU A 597 -27.40 -8.93 16.61
CA LEU A 597 -26.61 -10.12 16.96
C LEU A 597 -25.71 -9.85 18.16
N ALA A 598 -25.00 -8.72 18.16
CA ALA A 598 -24.14 -8.25 19.25
C ALA A 598 -24.88 -8.04 20.57
N ASN A 599 -26.19 -7.78 20.49
CA ASN A 599 -27.02 -7.44 21.64
C ASN A 599 -28.13 -8.45 21.95
N THR A 600 -28.10 -9.64 21.35
CA THR A 600 -29.16 -10.64 21.57
C THR A 600 -29.25 -11.00 23.05
N ALA A 601 -30.47 -11.09 23.57
CA ALA A 601 -30.73 -11.51 24.95
C ALA A 601 -30.80 -13.04 25.09
N SER A 602 -30.91 -13.75 23.96
CA SER A 602 -31.01 -15.21 23.92
C SER A 602 -30.46 -15.71 22.58
N LEU A 603 -29.57 -16.70 22.66
CA LEU A 603 -29.00 -17.39 21.50
C LEU A 603 -30.00 -18.39 20.91
N TRP A 604 -30.94 -18.88 21.73
CA TRP A 604 -32.02 -19.74 21.28
C TRP A 604 -32.87 -19.10 20.18
N TYR A 605 -33.18 -17.81 20.27
CA TYR A 605 -33.92 -17.10 19.20
C TYR A 605 -33.18 -17.07 17.87
N LEU A 606 -31.85 -17.13 17.89
CA LEU A 606 -31.05 -17.17 16.68
C LEU A 606 -31.15 -18.54 16.01
N LEU A 607 -31.29 -19.65 16.74
CA LEU A 607 -31.41 -21.00 16.16
C LEU A 607 -32.70 -21.19 15.35
N ASP A 608 -33.85 -20.82 15.93
CA ASP A 608 -35.16 -21.26 15.42
C ASP A 608 -35.67 -20.44 14.22
N SER A 609 -34.86 -19.52 13.69
CA SER A 609 -35.25 -18.62 12.61
C SER A 609 -36.58 -17.90 12.87
N ALA A 610 -36.92 -17.67 14.15
CA ALA A 610 -38.03 -16.82 14.59
C ALA A 610 -37.83 -15.33 14.19
N LEU A 611 -36.77 -15.06 13.43
CA LEU A 611 -36.36 -13.81 12.82
C LEU A 611 -37.07 -13.54 11.48
N SER A 612 -38.18 -14.21 11.13
CA SER A 612 -38.78 -14.15 9.78
C SER A 612 -38.99 -12.73 9.26
N ASP A 613 -39.30 -11.78 10.16
CA ASP A 613 -39.57 -10.38 9.82
C ASP A 613 -38.30 -9.50 9.82
N PHE A 614 -37.17 -10.03 10.29
CA PHE A 614 -35.90 -9.33 10.48
C PHE A 614 -34.69 -10.08 9.91
N THR A 615 -34.87 -11.05 9.00
CA THR A 615 -33.76 -11.82 8.41
C THR A 615 -33.18 -11.07 7.21
N PRO A 616 -31.98 -10.46 7.32
CA PRO A 616 -31.36 -9.70 6.24
C PRO A 616 -30.89 -10.64 5.13
N ARG A 617 -30.99 -10.19 3.87
CA ARG A 617 -30.47 -10.90 2.70
C ARG A 617 -28.97 -10.60 2.48
N ALA A 618 -28.18 -10.71 3.54
CA ALA A 618 -26.75 -10.41 3.52
C ALA A 618 -25.94 -11.64 3.95
N LEU A 619 -24.91 -11.99 3.19
CA LEU A 619 -24.04 -13.13 3.53
C LEU A 619 -23.34 -12.91 4.88
N LEU A 620 -22.90 -11.67 5.16
CA LEU A 620 -22.27 -11.32 6.43
C LEU A 620 -23.18 -11.62 7.63
N PHE A 621 -24.48 -11.32 7.56
CA PHE A 621 -25.42 -11.66 8.62
C PHE A 621 -25.46 -13.16 8.91
N HIS A 622 -25.57 -13.98 7.86
CA HIS A 622 -25.67 -15.43 8.01
C HIS A 622 -24.40 -16.03 8.59
N LEU A 623 -23.22 -15.61 8.12
CA LEU A 623 -21.94 -16.08 8.65
C LEU A 623 -21.69 -15.58 10.08
N ALA A 624 -22.04 -14.34 10.39
CA ALA A 624 -21.97 -13.78 11.74
C ALA A 624 -22.84 -14.58 12.73
N ARG A 625 -24.07 -14.91 12.32
CA ARG A 625 -24.98 -15.76 13.10
C ARG A 625 -24.40 -17.16 13.32
N VAL A 626 -23.86 -17.79 12.27
CA VAL A 626 -23.21 -19.12 12.40
C VAL A 626 -22.03 -19.04 13.37
N ALA A 627 -21.14 -18.07 13.22
CA ALA A 627 -19.98 -17.90 14.09
C ALA A 627 -20.35 -17.73 15.58
N LEU A 628 -21.44 -17.02 15.86
CA LEU A 628 -21.93 -16.85 17.24
C LEU A 628 -22.53 -18.15 17.80
N LEU A 629 -23.29 -18.89 16.99
CA LEU A 629 -23.87 -20.18 17.40
C LEU A 629 -22.80 -21.25 17.60
N GLU A 630 -21.80 -21.31 16.73
CA GLU A 630 -20.63 -22.21 16.89
C GLU A 630 -19.85 -21.88 18.16
N ALA A 631 -19.64 -20.60 18.47
CA ALA A 631 -19.02 -20.19 19.72
C ALA A 631 -19.81 -20.67 20.94
N ALA A 632 -21.15 -20.57 20.90
CA ALA A 632 -22.02 -21.07 21.95
C ALA A 632 -21.97 -22.59 22.09
N ASP A 633 -21.81 -23.29 20.97
CA ASP A 633 -21.60 -24.74 20.95
C ASP A 633 -20.29 -25.13 21.66
N ILE A 634 -19.21 -24.43 21.36
CA ILE A 634 -17.88 -24.64 21.96
C ILE A 634 -17.92 -24.38 23.47
N ASP A 635 -18.40 -23.20 23.89
CA ASP A 635 -18.39 -22.82 25.30
C ASP A 635 -19.34 -23.71 26.13
N SER A 636 -20.51 -24.08 25.59
CA SER A 636 -21.41 -25.01 26.30
C SER A 636 -20.81 -26.41 26.46
N ARG A 637 -20.09 -26.94 25.45
CA ARG A 637 -19.32 -28.20 25.56
C ARG A 637 -18.25 -28.09 26.64
N ALA A 638 -17.47 -27.02 26.63
CA ALA A 638 -16.40 -26.80 27.59
C ALA A 638 -16.93 -26.77 29.04
N VAL A 639 -18.06 -26.11 29.26
CA VAL A 639 -18.74 -26.07 30.56
C VAL A 639 -19.20 -27.46 31.01
N LEU A 640 -19.86 -28.22 30.12
CA LEU A 640 -20.35 -29.58 30.43
C LEU A 640 -19.19 -30.55 30.73
N LEU A 641 -18.11 -30.49 29.95
CA LEU A 641 -16.89 -31.26 30.19
C LEU A 641 -16.28 -30.92 31.56
N ALA A 642 -16.27 -29.64 31.92
CA ALA A 642 -15.80 -29.20 33.22
C ALA A 642 -16.72 -29.63 34.39
N GLU A 643 -17.97 -30.02 34.13
CA GLU A 643 -18.86 -30.68 35.11
C GLU A 643 -18.67 -32.22 35.15
N GLY A 644 -17.79 -32.77 34.30
CA GLY A 644 -17.61 -34.22 34.18
C GLY A 644 -18.68 -34.94 33.38
N LEU A 645 -19.46 -34.22 32.56
CA LEU A 645 -20.49 -34.80 31.70
C LEU A 645 -19.91 -35.18 30.32
N ALA A 646 -20.27 -36.36 29.81
CA ALA A 646 -19.87 -36.82 28.48
C ALA A 646 -20.65 -36.08 27.39
N VAL A 647 -19.95 -35.49 26.43
CA VAL A 647 -20.54 -34.78 25.27
C VAL A 647 -19.98 -35.39 23.99
N GLU A 648 -20.86 -35.88 23.10
CA GLU A 648 -20.47 -36.39 21.78
C GLU A 648 -20.70 -35.35 20.69
N ALA A 649 -19.86 -35.39 19.65
CA ALA A 649 -19.78 -34.34 18.64
C ALA A 649 -20.84 -34.39 17.53
N ASP A 650 -21.53 -35.51 17.33
CA ASP A 650 -22.35 -35.76 16.15
C ASP A 650 -23.79 -35.23 16.26
N PHE A 651 -24.21 -34.51 15.22
CA PHE A 651 -25.55 -33.93 15.05
C PHE A 651 -26.66 -34.95 14.75
N GLU A 652 -26.34 -36.20 14.40
CA GLU A 652 -27.33 -37.17 13.88
C GLU A 652 -27.85 -38.21 14.88
N VAL A 653 -27.42 -38.19 16.15
CA VAL A 653 -27.73 -39.31 17.05
C VAL A 653 -28.53 -38.85 18.28
N LYS A 654 -29.57 -39.59 18.70
CA LYS A 654 -30.48 -39.19 19.80
C LYS A 654 -29.78 -39.24 21.18
N GLY A 655 -29.82 -38.14 21.95
CA GLY A 655 -29.29 -38.03 23.32
C GLY A 655 -29.50 -36.64 23.94
N GLN A 656 -29.40 -36.51 25.27
CA GLN A 656 -29.84 -35.32 26.05
C GLN A 656 -28.87 -34.10 25.99
N TYR A 657 -27.64 -34.28 25.48
CA TYR A 657 -26.59 -33.25 25.46
C TYR A 657 -25.92 -33.02 24.08
N ARG A 658 -26.50 -33.54 22.99
CA ARG A 658 -25.81 -33.58 21.68
C ARG A 658 -25.88 -32.29 20.88
N ASP A 659 -27.07 -31.78 20.61
CA ASP A 659 -27.22 -30.55 19.81
C ASP A 659 -27.21 -29.29 20.69
N LEU A 660 -26.80 -28.17 20.09
CA LEU A 660 -26.81 -26.87 20.77
C LEU A 660 -28.21 -26.51 21.28
N ARG A 661 -29.24 -26.84 20.49
CA ARG A 661 -30.64 -26.54 20.82
C ARG A 661 -31.06 -27.11 22.17
N THR A 662 -30.76 -28.38 22.42
CA THR A 662 -31.08 -29.04 23.69
C THR A 662 -30.22 -28.47 24.80
N ARG A 663 -28.93 -28.25 24.55
CA ARG A 663 -27.99 -27.71 25.55
C ARG A 663 -28.39 -26.35 26.08
N LEU A 664 -28.80 -25.42 25.22
CA LEU A 664 -29.21 -24.06 25.62
C LEU A 664 -30.39 -24.06 26.61
N GLN A 665 -31.26 -25.07 26.53
CA GLN A 665 -32.44 -25.19 27.40
C GLN A 665 -32.15 -25.89 28.74
N LEU A 666 -30.95 -26.44 28.94
CA LEU A 666 -30.59 -27.09 30.19
C LEU A 666 -30.39 -26.05 31.31
N PRO A 667 -30.66 -26.42 32.57
CA PRO A 667 -30.27 -25.60 33.71
C PRO A 667 -28.76 -25.34 33.72
N ALA A 668 -28.38 -24.09 33.95
CA ALA A 668 -26.99 -23.69 34.14
C ALA A 668 -26.40 -24.37 35.39
N PRO A 669 -25.13 -24.77 35.36
CA PRO A 669 -24.50 -25.34 36.54
C PRO A 669 -24.37 -24.31 37.67
N ALA A 670 -24.56 -24.78 38.91
CA ALA A 670 -24.61 -23.93 40.11
C ALA A 670 -23.36 -23.04 40.31
N ARG A 671 -22.20 -23.44 39.77
CA ARG A 671 -20.95 -22.66 39.86
C ARG A 671 -20.94 -21.38 39.02
N TYR A 672 -21.82 -21.25 38.03
CA TYR A 672 -21.89 -20.11 37.10
C TYR A 672 -23.07 -19.17 37.37
N ILE A 673 -23.84 -19.43 38.43
CA ILE A 673 -25.01 -18.65 38.82
C ILE A 673 -24.88 -18.22 40.27
N ALA A 674 -25.43 -17.06 40.63
CA ALA A 674 -25.42 -16.64 42.03
C ALA A 674 -26.27 -17.59 42.89
N PRO A 675 -25.93 -17.81 44.18
CA PRO A 675 -26.73 -18.67 45.06
C PRO A 675 -28.20 -18.26 45.08
N GLY A 676 -29.10 -19.21 44.78
CA GLY A 676 -30.56 -18.99 44.75
C GLY A 676 -31.12 -18.48 43.43
N GLN A 677 -30.29 -18.22 42.41
CA GLN A 677 -30.76 -17.95 41.05
C GLN A 677 -31.07 -19.25 40.30
N ILE A 678 -32.01 -19.17 39.36
CA ILE A 678 -32.28 -20.20 38.36
C ILE A 678 -31.95 -19.55 37.02
N ALA A 679 -31.02 -20.14 36.28
CA ALA A 679 -30.66 -19.72 34.93
C ALA A 679 -30.49 -20.96 34.05
N SER A 680 -30.70 -20.79 32.76
CA SER A 680 -30.39 -21.79 31.73
C SER A 680 -28.98 -21.57 31.16
N PHE A 681 -28.50 -22.52 30.36
CA PHE A 681 -27.28 -22.31 29.57
C PHE A 681 -27.41 -21.10 28.63
N ASP A 682 -28.58 -20.87 28.04
CA ASP A 682 -28.85 -19.71 27.20
C ASP A 682 -28.66 -18.39 27.96
N ASP A 683 -29.16 -18.31 29.20
CA ASP A 683 -29.03 -17.13 30.05
C ASP A 683 -27.57 -16.82 30.39
N ILE A 684 -26.79 -17.84 30.79
CA ILE A 684 -25.39 -17.63 31.19
C ILE A 684 -24.47 -17.35 29.99
N LEU A 685 -24.75 -17.91 28.80
CA LEU A 685 -23.96 -17.68 27.59
C LEU A 685 -24.31 -16.36 26.90
N SER A 686 -25.55 -15.90 27.06
CA SER A 686 -26.00 -14.58 26.57
C SER A 686 -25.60 -13.44 27.51
N ASP A 687 -25.23 -13.74 28.77
CA ASP A 687 -24.74 -12.76 29.74
C ASP A 687 -23.33 -12.25 29.40
N ARG A 688 -23.22 -10.94 29.19
CA ARG A 688 -21.98 -10.25 28.80
C ARG A 688 -21.03 -10.00 29.95
N SER A 689 -21.53 -10.04 31.18
CA SER A 689 -20.72 -9.87 32.38
C SER A 689 -19.99 -11.16 32.77
N ASN A 690 -20.38 -12.29 32.15
CA ASN A 690 -19.83 -13.59 32.44
C ASN A 690 -18.56 -13.89 31.62
N THR A 691 -17.78 -14.89 32.05
CA THR A 691 -16.40 -15.13 31.58
C THR A 691 -16.23 -16.08 30.40
N PHE A 692 -17.31 -16.52 29.73
CA PHE A 692 -17.22 -17.48 28.62
C PHE A 692 -16.44 -16.90 27.43
N GLY A 693 -15.28 -17.49 27.16
CA GLY A 693 -14.22 -16.84 26.39
C GLY A 693 -14.57 -16.63 24.91
N VAL A 694 -15.13 -17.65 24.25
CA VAL A 694 -15.30 -17.64 22.79
C VAL A 694 -16.56 -16.86 22.39
N VAL A 695 -17.69 -17.08 23.06
CA VAL A 695 -18.94 -16.34 22.82
C VAL A 695 -18.76 -14.86 23.11
N ARG A 696 -18.12 -14.50 24.23
CA ARG A 696 -17.85 -13.10 24.57
C ARG A 696 -17.00 -12.42 23.50
N GLN A 697 -15.97 -13.11 23.00
CA GLN A 697 -15.14 -12.61 21.92
C GLN A 697 -15.97 -12.32 20.65
N ARG A 698 -16.90 -13.22 20.27
CA ARG A 698 -17.79 -12.98 19.13
C ARG A 698 -18.69 -11.76 19.34
N PHE A 699 -19.23 -11.57 20.54
CA PHE A 699 -20.00 -10.36 20.86
C PHE A 699 -19.15 -9.09 20.75
N ASP A 700 -17.89 -9.11 21.21
CA ASP A 700 -16.99 -7.97 21.11
C ASP A 700 -16.66 -7.62 19.65
N GLU A 701 -16.36 -8.61 18.83
CA GLU A 701 -16.11 -8.43 17.39
C GLU A 701 -17.34 -7.89 16.67
N LEU A 702 -18.54 -8.43 16.94
CA LEU A 702 -19.78 -7.93 16.36
C LEU A 702 -20.04 -6.47 16.74
N ARG A 703 -19.74 -6.05 17.98
CA ARG A 703 -19.85 -4.65 18.42
C ARG A 703 -18.85 -3.74 17.69
N GLN A 704 -17.61 -4.20 17.51
CA GLN A 704 -16.60 -3.45 16.75
C GLN A 704 -17.04 -3.28 15.29
N LEU A 705 -17.51 -4.35 14.65
CA LEU A 705 -17.94 -4.33 13.25
C LEU A 705 -19.23 -3.52 13.05
N ALA A 706 -20.17 -3.55 13.99
CA ALA A 706 -21.41 -2.77 13.91
C ALA A 706 -21.19 -1.25 13.92
N ALA A 707 -20.04 -0.78 14.41
CA ALA A 707 -19.69 0.64 14.45
C ALA A 707 -19.12 1.17 13.12
N LEU A 708 -18.80 0.29 12.18
CA LEU A 708 -18.20 0.64 10.89
C LEU A 708 -19.26 1.05 9.86
N ASP A 709 -18.86 1.89 8.91
CA ASP A 709 -19.72 2.22 7.77
C ASP A 709 -19.86 1.01 6.81
N PRO A 710 -20.97 0.93 6.04
CA PRO A 710 -21.21 -0.19 5.14
C PRO A 710 -20.14 -0.40 4.08
N ALA A 711 -19.51 0.66 3.56
CA ALA A 711 -18.50 0.53 2.51
C ALA A 711 -17.21 -0.11 3.04
N ARG A 712 -16.80 0.27 4.26
CA ARG A 712 -15.68 -0.35 4.95
C ARG A 712 -15.97 -1.81 5.30
N LEU A 713 -17.20 -2.13 5.74
CA LEU A 713 -17.60 -3.51 5.97
C LEU A 713 -17.54 -4.36 4.69
N GLU A 714 -18.02 -3.84 3.55
CA GLU A 714 -17.98 -4.55 2.27
C GLU A 714 -16.54 -4.87 1.86
N LEU A 715 -15.63 -3.88 1.98
CA LEU A 715 -14.20 -4.07 1.74
C LEU A 715 -13.59 -5.15 2.65
N LEU A 716 -13.81 -5.03 3.97
CA LEU A 716 -13.25 -5.94 4.96
C LEU A 716 -13.77 -7.37 4.77
N PHE A 717 -15.09 -7.51 4.65
CA PHE A 717 -15.73 -8.82 4.53
C PHE A 717 -15.34 -9.50 3.21
N GLY A 718 -15.37 -8.78 2.09
CA GLY A 718 -14.94 -9.32 0.80
C GLY A 718 -13.47 -9.74 0.80
N ALA A 719 -12.61 -9.00 1.50
CA ALA A 719 -11.18 -9.31 1.57
C ALA A 719 -10.92 -10.53 2.46
N VAL A 720 -11.53 -10.57 3.65
CA VAL A 720 -11.37 -11.67 4.61
C VAL A 720 -12.00 -12.97 4.09
N LEU A 721 -13.12 -12.89 3.36
CA LEU A 721 -13.70 -14.07 2.71
C LEU A 721 -12.69 -14.75 1.76
N GLY A 722 -11.85 -13.97 1.08
CA GLY A 722 -10.75 -14.47 0.26
C GLY A 722 -9.73 -15.33 1.04
N LEU A 723 -9.48 -15.02 2.32
CA LEU A 723 -8.56 -15.79 3.18
C LEU A 723 -9.01 -17.24 3.37
N PHE A 724 -10.32 -17.48 3.41
CA PHE A 724 -10.91 -18.80 3.57
C PHE A 724 -11.27 -19.47 2.23
N ALA A 725 -11.01 -18.82 1.11
CA ALA A 725 -11.38 -19.29 -0.23
C ALA A 725 -10.16 -19.55 -1.13
N ASN A 726 -9.39 -18.50 -1.45
CA ASN A 726 -8.41 -18.54 -2.56
C ASN A 726 -7.09 -17.80 -2.29
N ARG A 727 -6.92 -17.15 -1.13
CA ARG A 727 -5.73 -16.34 -0.82
C ARG A 727 -4.60 -17.16 -0.18
N LEU A 728 -4.02 -18.08 -0.97
CA LEU A 728 -2.85 -18.87 -0.56
C LEU A 728 -1.65 -17.98 -0.20
N ASP A 729 -1.51 -16.82 -0.84
CA ASP A 729 -0.49 -15.81 -0.56
C ASP A 729 -0.54 -15.29 0.89
N ALA A 730 -1.74 -15.19 1.47
CA ALA A 730 -1.92 -14.69 2.82
C ALA A 730 -1.37 -15.67 3.87
N LEU A 731 -1.40 -16.98 3.61
CA LEU A 731 -0.73 -17.97 4.45
C LEU A 731 0.78 -17.75 4.44
N TYR A 732 1.42 -17.71 3.26
CA TYR A 732 2.87 -17.47 3.17
C TYR A 732 3.28 -16.15 3.84
N THR A 733 2.44 -15.12 3.70
CA THR A 733 2.66 -13.82 4.34
C THR A 733 2.49 -13.91 5.85
N ALA A 734 1.48 -14.61 6.38
CA ALA A 734 1.27 -14.81 7.82
C ALA A 734 2.49 -15.48 8.48
N ARG A 735 3.06 -16.48 7.81
CA ARG A 735 4.32 -17.11 8.21
C ARG A 735 5.46 -16.10 8.32
N ALA A 736 5.61 -15.27 7.29
CA ALA A 736 6.67 -14.27 7.28
C ALA A 736 6.44 -13.18 8.34
N THR A 737 5.19 -12.79 8.59
CA THR A 737 4.80 -11.86 9.67
C THR A 737 5.17 -12.42 11.03
N SER A 738 4.75 -13.66 11.33
CA SER A 738 5.08 -14.35 12.59
C SER A 738 6.59 -14.43 12.80
N ARG A 739 7.36 -14.72 11.74
CA ARG A 739 8.82 -14.74 11.81
C ARG A 739 9.43 -13.36 12.08
N LEU A 740 8.88 -12.31 11.47
CA LEU A 740 9.31 -10.93 11.70
C LEU A 740 9.02 -10.50 13.15
N HIS A 741 7.83 -10.80 13.68
CA HIS A 741 7.50 -10.55 15.08
C HIS A 741 8.47 -11.28 16.01
N ALA A 742 8.72 -12.58 15.78
CA ALA A 742 9.68 -13.35 16.57
C ALA A 742 11.11 -12.77 16.52
N LEU A 743 11.53 -12.18 15.39
CA LEU A 743 12.81 -11.49 15.29
C LEU A 743 12.80 -10.17 16.08
N ARG A 744 11.74 -9.37 15.96
CA ARG A 744 11.58 -8.10 16.70
C ARG A 744 11.46 -8.32 18.21
N ASP A 745 10.90 -9.45 18.60
CA ASP A 745 10.75 -9.90 19.98
C ASP A 745 11.99 -10.60 20.56
N ASP A 746 13.10 -10.66 19.82
CA ASP A 746 14.35 -11.19 20.37
C ASP A 746 14.99 -10.19 21.35
N SER A 747 15.05 -10.55 22.63
CA SER A 747 15.68 -9.76 23.69
C SER A 747 17.18 -9.49 23.46
N ARG A 748 17.83 -10.27 22.59
CA ARG A 748 19.25 -10.12 22.25
C ARG A 748 19.55 -8.92 21.35
N LEU A 749 18.53 -8.34 20.68
CA LEU A 749 18.73 -7.22 19.77
C LEU A 749 19.03 -5.89 20.49
N GLY A 750 18.59 -5.73 21.73
CA GLY A 750 18.88 -4.54 22.53
C GLY A 750 17.73 -4.11 23.46
N PRO A 751 17.92 -3.01 24.21
CA PRO A 751 16.89 -2.46 25.09
C PRO A 751 15.69 -1.92 24.30
N ARG A 752 14.49 -1.97 24.90
CA ARG A 752 13.20 -1.56 24.33
C ARG A 752 12.59 -0.37 25.08
N PRO A 753 13.14 0.84 24.94
CA PRO A 753 12.60 2.01 25.63
C PRO A 753 11.16 2.34 25.19
N ASP A 754 10.80 2.05 23.93
CA ASP A 754 9.49 2.34 23.34
C ASP A 754 8.65 1.06 23.06
N GLY A 755 8.94 -0.04 23.78
CA GLY A 755 8.24 -1.33 23.61
C GLY A 755 8.82 -2.25 22.53
N PHE A 756 9.62 -1.75 21.59
CA PHE A 756 10.30 -2.54 20.55
C PHE A 756 11.78 -2.12 20.37
N VAL A 757 12.54 -2.91 19.59
CA VAL A 757 13.96 -2.64 19.32
C VAL A 757 14.15 -1.87 18.02
N ARG A 758 14.78 -0.71 18.11
CA ARG A 758 15.14 0.14 16.95
C ARG A 758 16.36 -0.41 16.21
N GLY A 759 16.31 -0.37 14.89
CA GLY A 759 17.39 -0.82 14.01
C GLY A 759 16.86 -1.70 12.86
N ILE A 760 17.45 -1.54 11.68
CA ILE A 760 17.10 -2.32 10.48
C ILE A 760 18.26 -2.28 9.50
N GLN A 761 18.37 -3.29 8.65
CA GLN A 761 19.31 -3.29 7.55
C GLN A 761 18.58 -2.99 6.25
N LEU A 762 19.23 -2.35 5.29
CA LEU A 762 18.61 -2.00 4.02
C LEU A 762 19.28 -2.68 2.84
N GLY A 763 18.49 -2.96 1.83
CA GLY A 763 18.92 -3.31 0.50
C GLY A 763 17.95 -2.75 -0.53
N ALA A 764 18.14 -3.15 -1.77
CA ALA A 764 17.19 -2.81 -2.82
C ALA A 764 16.97 -4.00 -3.75
N PHE A 765 15.79 -4.02 -4.36
CA PHE A 765 15.38 -5.08 -5.27
C PHE A 765 14.65 -4.53 -6.50
N GLY A 766 14.83 -5.20 -7.62
CA GLY A 766 14.04 -5.01 -8.82
C GLY A 766 13.72 -6.36 -9.44
N TRP A 767 12.52 -6.51 -9.99
CA TRP A 767 12.05 -7.76 -10.56
C TRP A 767 11.35 -7.51 -11.90
N LEU A 768 11.68 -8.31 -12.92
CA LEU A 768 10.98 -8.33 -14.20
C LEU A 768 10.71 -9.77 -14.61
N GLY A 769 9.49 -10.05 -15.11
CA GLY A 769 9.11 -11.34 -15.68
C GLY A 769 8.86 -11.23 -17.19
N ALA A 770 9.08 -12.34 -17.91
CA ALA A 770 8.78 -12.51 -19.33
C ALA A 770 9.25 -11.33 -20.21
N ILE A 771 10.56 -11.04 -20.21
CA ILE A 771 11.12 -9.86 -20.88
C ILE A 771 11.02 -10.03 -22.40
N PRO A 772 10.15 -9.27 -23.10
CA PRO A 772 9.93 -9.46 -24.52
C PRO A 772 11.14 -9.03 -25.31
N ARG A 773 11.47 -9.83 -26.33
CA ARG A 773 12.52 -9.50 -27.30
C ARG A 773 11.85 -8.79 -28.49
N ALA A 774 11.61 -7.49 -28.37
CA ALA A 774 10.93 -6.74 -29.42
C ALA A 774 11.76 -6.69 -30.71
N ALA A 775 11.19 -7.18 -31.82
CA ALA A 775 11.71 -6.96 -33.15
C ALA A 775 11.32 -5.54 -33.61
N GLY A 776 12.24 -4.58 -33.46
CA GLY A 776 12.13 -3.28 -34.14
C GLY A 776 11.25 -2.23 -33.45
N LEU A 777 11.60 -1.82 -32.23
CA LEU A 777 11.20 -0.49 -31.77
C LEU A 777 11.89 0.56 -32.64
N ARG A 778 11.14 1.20 -33.55
CA ARG A 778 11.59 2.43 -34.20
C ARG A 778 11.73 3.50 -33.12
N ASN A 779 12.96 3.96 -32.89
CA ASN A 779 13.21 5.10 -32.01
C ASN A 779 12.49 6.33 -32.60
N ALA A 780 11.47 6.83 -31.91
CA ALA A 780 10.67 7.98 -32.33
C ALA A 780 11.34 9.34 -32.01
N GLY A 781 12.57 9.31 -31.46
CA GLY A 781 13.34 10.51 -31.09
C GLY A 781 13.46 10.66 -29.56
N TYR A 782 14.01 11.80 -29.13
CA TYR A 782 14.16 12.15 -27.71
C TYR A 782 13.26 13.34 -27.38
N VAL A 783 12.52 13.26 -26.28
CA VAL A 783 11.78 14.41 -25.72
C VAL A 783 12.45 14.80 -24.41
N LEU A 784 12.90 16.05 -24.32
CA LEU A 784 13.40 16.60 -23.06
C LEU A 784 12.21 16.86 -22.15
N ALA A 785 12.15 16.13 -21.03
CA ALA A 785 11.08 16.24 -20.06
C ALA A 785 11.65 16.73 -18.72
N PRO A 786 11.14 17.84 -18.14
CA PRO A 786 11.60 18.36 -16.86
C PRO A 786 11.23 17.49 -15.64
N SER A 787 10.43 16.43 -15.84
CA SER A 787 10.08 15.45 -14.81
C SER A 787 9.69 14.11 -15.44
N VAL A 788 9.70 13.03 -14.63
CA VAL A 788 9.29 11.68 -15.08
C VAL A 788 7.83 11.66 -15.52
N GLN A 789 6.93 12.33 -14.80
CA GLN A 789 5.52 12.44 -15.21
C GLN A 789 5.36 13.12 -16.57
N HIS A 790 6.20 14.12 -16.85
CA HIS A 790 6.23 14.80 -18.13
C HIS A 790 6.73 13.87 -19.25
N ALA A 791 7.73 13.04 -18.97
CA ALA A 791 8.22 12.02 -19.89
C ALA A 791 7.16 10.94 -20.17
N ILE A 792 6.42 10.50 -19.14
CA ILE A 792 5.31 9.55 -19.27
C ILE A 792 4.20 10.16 -20.13
N ALA A 793 3.77 11.38 -19.84
CA ALA A 793 2.74 12.07 -20.62
C ALA A 793 3.16 12.23 -22.08
N ALA A 794 4.41 12.64 -22.34
CA ALA A 794 4.97 12.70 -23.68
C ALA A 794 4.97 11.34 -24.37
N GLY A 795 5.37 10.27 -23.67
CA GLY A 795 5.37 8.92 -24.19
C GLY A 795 3.97 8.41 -24.55
N VAL A 796 2.98 8.63 -23.68
CA VAL A 796 1.58 8.24 -23.91
C VAL A 796 1.00 9.00 -25.11
N LEU A 797 1.19 10.32 -25.17
CA LEU A 797 0.71 11.14 -26.29
C LEU A 797 1.39 10.75 -27.60
N LEU A 798 2.68 10.45 -27.56
CA LEU A 798 3.43 9.95 -28.72
C LEU A 798 2.94 8.58 -29.17
N SER A 799 2.62 7.66 -28.25
CA SER A 799 2.00 6.37 -28.58
C SER A 799 0.62 6.54 -29.21
N ALA A 800 -0.20 7.46 -28.69
CA ALA A 800 -1.52 7.77 -29.24
C ALA A 800 -1.42 8.39 -30.64
N ASP A 801 -0.52 9.36 -30.83
CA ASP A 801 -0.22 9.95 -32.13
C ASP A 801 0.30 8.90 -33.13
N HIS A 802 1.20 8.01 -32.72
CA HIS A 802 1.69 6.92 -33.57
C HIS A 802 0.60 5.92 -33.94
N ALA A 803 -0.20 5.45 -32.98
CA ALA A 803 -1.31 4.54 -33.26
C ALA A 803 -2.30 5.18 -34.25
N ARG A 804 -2.58 6.48 -34.07
CA ARG A 804 -3.47 7.22 -34.97
C ARG A 804 -2.87 7.41 -36.36
N ARG A 805 -1.58 7.73 -36.48
CA ARG A 805 -0.88 7.84 -37.76
C ARG A 805 -0.83 6.52 -38.52
N ILE A 806 -0.78 5.39 -37.81
CA ILE A 806 -0.86 4.05 -38.43
C ILE A 806 -2.26 3.80 -39.00
N ASP A 807 -3.31 4.12 -38.24
CA ASP A 807 -4.70 3.90 -38.66
C ASP A 807 -5.18 4.88 -39.74
N ASN A 808 -4.67 6.12 -39.75
CA ASN A 808 -5.13 7.17 -40.68
C ASN A 808 -4.03 8.20 -41.02
N PRO A 809 -3.04 7.85 -41.86
CA PRO A 809 -1.83 8.66 -42.09
C PRO A 809 -2.07 10.02 -42.79
N SER A 810 -3.23 10.23 -43.41
CA SER A 810 -3.54 11.45 -44.19
C SER A 810 -4.96 11.97 -43.98
N GLY A 811 -5.63 11.54 -42.90
CA GLY A 811 -6.98 12.00 -42.57
C GLY A 811 -7.00 13.41 -41.99
N PRO A 812 -8.14 14.14 -42.11
CA PRO A 812 -8.36 15.34 -41.31
C PRO A 812 -8.23 14.96 -39.83
N ARG A 813 -7.51 15.78 -39.04
CA ARG A 813 -7.16 15.54 -37.61
C ARG A 813 -6.03 14.52 -37.33
N ALA A 814 -5.11 14.32 -38.28
CA ALA A 814 -3.92 13.49 -38.06
C ALA A 814 -3.04 13.95 -36.87
N ASP A 815 -3.07 15.24 -36.53
CA ASP A 815 -2.25 15.84 -35.46
C ASP A 815 -3.02 16.10 -34.14
N ASP A 816 -4.21 15.52 -33.93
CA ASP A 816 -5.03 15.76 -32.73
C ASP A 816 -4.32 15.40 -31.41
N TYR A 817 -3.38 14.46 -31.47
CA TYR A 817 -2.58 14.01 -30.33
C TYR A 817 -1.17 14.61 -30.29
N ALA A 818 -0.82 15.47 -31.26
CA ALA A 818 0.42 16.25 -31.28
C ALA A 818 0.30 17.46 -30.33
N VAL A 819 0.28 17.18 -29.03
CA VAL A 819 0.07 18.18 -27.98
C VAL A 819 1.39 18.78 -27.52
N GLU A 820 1.49 20.11 -27.51
CA GLU A 820 2.63 20.83 -26.93
C GLU A 820 2.61 20.72 -25.40
N LEU A 821 3.70 20.23 -24.82
CA LEU A 821 3.87 20.10 -23.38
C LEU A 821 4.78 21.21 -22.80
N SER A 822 4.66 22.46 -23.26
CA SER A 822 5.46 23.53 -22.64
C SER A 822 5.03 23.76 -21.19
N SER A 823 6.00 24.10 -20.32
CA SER A 823 5.75 24.31 -18.87
C SER A 823 4.65 25.34 -18.61
N GLN A 824 4.51 26.34 -19.50
CA GLN A 824 3.43 27.31 -19.44
C GLN A 824 2.06 26.63 -19.68
N ARG A 825 1.92 25.88 -20.77
CA ARG A 825 0.68 25.19 -21.14
C ARG A 825 0.28 24.13 -20.11
N THR A 826 1.24 23.38 -19.56
CA THR A 826 0.97 22.38 -18.51
C THR A 826 0.48 23.04 -17.22
N ARG A 827 1.13 24.11 -16.73
CA ARG A 827 0.67 24.85 -15.54
C ARG A 827 -0.71 25.45 -15.75
N GLU A 828 -0.96 25.95 -16.95
CA GLU A 828 -2.25 26.51 -17.34
C GLU A 828 -3.36 25.45 -17.38
N ALA A 829 -3.07 24.24 -17.88
CA ALA A 829 -4.01 23.12 -17.87
C ALA A 829 -4.27 22.62 -16.44
N GLN A 830 -3.23 22.45 -15.63
CA GLN A 830 -3.36 22.07 -14.22
C GLN A 830 -4.20 23.07 -13.45
N ALA A 831 -3.97 24.38 -13.61
CA ALA A 831 -4.77 25.41 -12.94
C ALA A 831 -6.27 25.35 -13.31
N VAL A 832 -6.60 24.98 -14.55
CA VAL A 832 -8.00 24.79 -14.97
C VAL A 832 -8.58 23.51 -14.37
N LEU A 833 -7.84 22.40 -14.41
CA LEU A 833 -8.28 21.13 -13.81
C LEU A 833 -8.46 21.25 -12.29
N ASP A 834 -7.57 21.96 -11.61
CA ASP A 834 -7.65 22.22 -10.17
C ASP A 834 -8.86 23.10 -9.86
N GLY A 835 -9.10 24.15 -10.65
CA GLY A 835 -10.31 24.96 -10.52
C GLY A 835 -11.60 24.14 -10.69
N LEU A 836 -11.62 23.19 -11.63
CA LEU A 836 -12.75 22.26 -11.81
C LEU A 836 -12.92 21.32 -10.61
N ARG A 837 -11.82 20.81 -10.06
CA ARG A 837 -11.81 20.00 -8.84
C ARG A 837 -12.33 20.76 -7.62
N GLU A 838 -12.09 22.07 -7.59
CA GLU A 838 -12.61 23.01 -6.58
C GLU A 838 -14.04 23.50 -6.89
N ASN A 839 -14.78 22.80 -7.75
CA ASN A 839 -16.17 23.09 -8.11
C ASN A 839 -16.38 24.45 -8.83
N GLN A 840 -15.33 25.04 -9.41
CA GLN A 840 -15.46 26.21 -10.27
C GLN A 840 -15.84 25.77 -11.69
N SER A 841 -16.75 26.50 -12.34
CA SER A 841 -17.16 26.14 -13.71
C SER A 841 -16.07 26.46 -14.74
N LEU A 842 -15.95 25.63 -15.78
CA LEU A 842 -14.99 25.87 -16.89
C LEU A 842 -15.14 27.28 -17.50
N PRO A 843 -16.36 27.80 -17.76
CA PRO A 843 -16.52 29.18 -18.25
C PRO A 843 -15.96 30.23 -17.29
N ALA A 844 -16.10 30.05 -15.96
CA ALA A 844 -15.55 30.98 -14.98
C ALA A 844 -14.02 30.99 -15.00
N LEU A 845 -13.39 29.81 -15.05
CA LEU A 845 -11.94 29.67 -15.10
C LEU A 845 -11.34 30.26 -16.38
N LEU A 846 -11.98 30.03 -17.53
CA LEU A 846 -11.59 30.64 -18.80
C LEU A 846 -11.80 32.16 -18.78
N GLY A 847 -12.88 32.63 -18.17
CA GLY A 847 -13.16 34.05 -17.96
C GLY A 847 -12.07 34.75 -17.15
N TYR A 848 -11.69 34.21 -15.98
CA TYR A 848 -10.61 34.75 -15.16
C TYR A 848 -9.28 34.82 -15.92
N ARG A 849 -8.99 33.83 -16.76
CA ARG A 849 -7.78 33.81 -17.58
C ARG A 849 -7.81 34.86 -18.68
N LEU A 850 -8.95 35.02 -19.35
CA LEU A 850 -9.16 36.08 -20.34
C LEU A 850 -8.96 37.45 -19.71
N GLU A 851 -9.61 37.72 -18.57
CA GLU A 851 -9.49 39.00 -17.87
C GLU A 851 -8.05 39.28 -17.43
N ARG A 852 -7.35 38.27 -16.91
CA ARG A 852 -5.94 38.40 -16.52
C ARG A 852 -5.04 38.66 -17.73
N ALA A 853 -5.31 38.03 -18.88
CA ALA A 853 -4.58 38.28 -20.12
C ALA A 853 -4.82 39.71 -20.65
N LEU A 854 -6.08 40.17 -20.66
CA LEU A 854 -6.45 41.53 -21.05
C LEU A 854 -5.83 42.57 -20.11
N THR A 855 -5.74 42.27 -18.82
CA THR A 855 -5.10 43.16 -17.82
C THR A 855 -3.59 43.24 -18.02
N ARG A 856 -2.91 42.11 -18.32
CA ARG A 856 -1.47 42.09 -18.60
C ARG A 856 -1.09 42.75 -19.94
N ALA A 857 -1.97 42.69 -20.94
CA ALA A 857 -1.73 43.32 -22.24
C ALA A 857 -1.64 44.85 -22.15
N GLY A 858 -2.21 45.47 -21.11
CA GLY A 858 -2.13 46.90 -20.86
C GLY A 858 -2.90 47.76 -21.88
N GLY A 859 -2.69 49.08 -21.85
CA GLY A 859 -3.35 50.02 -22.76
C GLY A 859 -4.85 50.17 -22.50
N THR A 860 -5.66 50.25 -23.56
CA THR A 860 -7.13 50.42 -23.49
C THR A 860 -7.90 49.11 -23.34
N VAL A 861 -7.21 47.97 -23.48
CA VAL A 861 -7.78 46.62 -23.47
C VAL A 861 -8.40 46.21 -22.12
N PRO A 862 -7.85 46.59 -20.94
CA PRO A 862 -8.48 46.31 -19.64
C PRO A 862 -9.89 46.90 -19.49
N ALA A 863 -10.22 47.99 -20.19
CA ALA A 863 -11.56 48.59 -20.17
C ALA A 863 -12.64 47.66 -20.77
N LEU A 864 -12.25 46.65 -21.55
CA LEU A 864 -13.16 45.65 -22.11
C LEU A 864 -13.64 44.64 -21.07
N VAL A 865 -12.94 44.46 -19.95
CA VAL A 865 -13.31 43.49 -18.90
C VAL A 865 -14.71 43.76 -18.36
N ALA A 866 -15.06 45.02 -18.09
CA ALA A 866 -16.39 45.41 -17.63
C ALA A 866 -17.49 45.09 -18.64
N ARG A 867 -17.22 45.25 -19.95
CA ARG A 867 -18.17 44.92 -21.02
C ARG A 867 -18.33 43.41 -21.21
N LEU A 868 -17.24 42.65 -21.13
CA LEU A 868 -17.24 41.20 -21.26
C LEU A 868 -17.97 40.51 -20.10
N ARG A 869 -17.77 40.99 -18.85
CA ARG A 869 -18.54 40.51 -17.68
C ARG A 869 -20.05 40.74 -17.84
N LYS A 870 -20.45 41.83 -18.50
CA LYS A 870 -21.85 42.16 -18.78
C LYS A 870 -22.46 41.27 -19.87
N LEU A 871 -21.65 40.79 -20.82
CA LEU A 871 -22.09 39.92 -21.92
C LEU A 871 -22.12 38.43 -21.54
N ALA A 872 -21.25 38.01 -20.62
CA ALA A 872 -21.09 36.61 -20.23
C ALA A 872 -20.96 36.48 -18.69
N SER A 873 -21.98 36.90 -17.94
CA SER A 873 -22.00 36.80 -16.49
C SER A 873 -22.14 35.34 -16.04
N THR A 874 -21.29 34.89 -15.11
CA THR A 874 -21.35 33.56 -14.49
C THR A 874 -22.39 33.44 -13.37
N ALA A 875 -23.01 34.55 -12.97
CA ALA A 875 -24.14 34.53 -12.05
C ALA A 875 -25.34 33.88 -12.77
N ALA A 876 -25.84 32.77 -12.20
CA ALA A 876 -27.13 32.22 -12.59
C ALA A 876 -28.15 33.36 -12.55
N VAL A 877 -28.70 33.72 -13.70
CA VAL A 877 -29.80 34.69 -13.79
C VAL A 877 -30.92 34.12 -12.92
N PRO A 878 -31.36 34.81 -11.85
CA PRO A 878 -32.57 34.42 -11.16
C PRO A 878 -33.70 34.51 -12.17
N VAL A 879 -34.43 33.40 -12.38
CA VAL A 879 -35.69 33.46 -13.12
C VAL A 879 -36.60 34.35 -12.31
N GLU A 880 -36.81 35.59 -12.75
CA GLU A 880 -37.83 36.47 -12.19
C GLU A 880 -39.19 35.81 -12.42
N THR A 881 -39.79 35.32 -11.34
CA THR A 881 -41.20 34.93 -11.27
C THR A 881 -42.06 36.20 -11.37
N GLY A 882 -42.29 36.65 -12.60
CA GLY A 882 -43.08 37.86 -12.89
C GLY A 882 -44.00 37.65 -14.09
N THR A 883 -45.29 37.49 -13.82
CA THR A 883 -46.41 37.46 -14.76
C THR A 883 -46.45 38.65 -15.71
N ALA A 884 -46.18 38.46 -17.00
CA ALA A 884 -46.75 39.25 -18.10
C ALA A 884 -46.55 38.54 -19.46
N ALA A 885 -47.66 38.32 -20.17
CA ALA A 885 -47.71 37.65 -21.47
C ALA A 885 -47.09 38.47 -22.60
N ARG A 886 -46.36 37.81 -23.51
CA ARG A 886 -46.25 38.14 -24.96
C ARG A 886 -45.54 37.02 -25.75
N PRO A 887 -45.65 36.98 -27.10
CA PRO A 887 -46.35 35.91 -27.81
C PRO A 887 -45.44 34.85 -28.45
N ARG A 888 -46.02 33.69 -28.76
CA ARG A 888 -45.38 32.52 -29.38
C ARG A 888 -44.70 32.84 -30.72
N PRO A 889 -43.44 32.42 -30.94
CA PRO A 889 -42.92 32.07 -32.24
C PRO A 889 -43.14 30.56 -32.54
N LYS A 890 -43.28 30.26 -33.83
CA LYS A 890 -43.75 29.00 -34.43
C LYS A 890 -42.92 27.76 -34.08
N ALA A 891 -43.60 26.63 -34.02
CA ALA A 891 -43.03 25.29 -33.77
C ALA A 891 -42.06 24.82 -34.86
N PRO A 892 -40.93 24.16 -34.51
CA PRO A 892 -40.17 23.34 -35.44
C PRO A 892 -40.83 21.94 -35.59
N PRO A 893 -40.60 21.22 -36.70
CA PRO A 893 -41.30 19.98 -36.99
C PRO A 893 -40.83 18.82 -36.10
N LYS A 894 -41.78 17.93 -35.79
CA LYS A 894 -41.61 16.69 -35.02
C LYS A 894 -40.52 15.81 -35.65
N ARG A 895 -39.52 15.41 -34.85
CA ARG A 895 -38.77 14.17 -35.05
C ARG A 895 -38.95 13.28 -33.82
N SER A 896 -39.36 12.06 -34.13
CA SER A 896 -39.74 10.94 -33.29
C SER A 896 -38.67 10.54 -32.28
N ALA A 897 -39.13 10.19 -31.08
CA ALA A 897 -38.35 9.46 -30.09
C ALA A 897 -37.88 8.12 -30.68
N MET A 898 -36.58 7.84 -30.61
CA MET A 898 -36.03 6.52 -30.86
C MET A 898 -35.09 6.19 -29.70
N ALA A 899 -35.47 5.14 -28.96
CA ALA A 899 -34.70 4.54 -27.90
C ALA A 899 -33.41 3.95 -28.46
N TRP A 900 -32.27 4.26 -27.83
CA TRP A 900 -30.98 3.69 -28.19
C TRP A 900 -30.88 2.27 -27.61
N ARG A 901 -30.96 1.24 -28.46
CA ARG A 901 -30.59 -0.15 -28.13
C ARG A 901 -29.15 -0.39 -28.57
N TRP A 902 -28.39 -1.08 -27.70
CA TRP A 902 -26.95 -1.36 -27.78
C TRP A 902 -26.54 -2.43 -28.83
N SER A 903 -27.40 -2.78 -29.79
CA SER A 903 -27.18 -3.93 -30.69
C SER A 903 -26.60 -3.62 -32.07
N ASP A 904 -26.43 -2.35 -32.46
CA ASP A 904 -26.22 -1.98 -33.88
C ASP A 904 -24.83 -1.41 -34.18
N TRP A 905 -23.75 -2.03 -33.67
CA TRP A 905 -22.40 -1.75 -34.19
C TRP A 905 -22.00 -2.81 -35.22
N PRO A 906 -21.63 -2.44 -36.47
CA PRO A 906 -21.38 -3.42 -37.51
C PRO A 906 -20.08 -4.17 -37.25
N ARG A 907 -20.17 -5.51 -37.18
CA ARG A 907 -19.05 -6.40 -37.44
C ARG A 907 -18.59 -6.16 -38.88
N ARG A 908 -17.36 -5.72 -39.08
CA ARG A 908 -16.69 -5.82 -40.38
C ARG A 908 -15.68 -6.97 -40.30
N SER A 909 -15.90 -7.88 -41.24
CA SER A 909 -15.09 -9.03 -41.67
C SER A 909 -13.61 -8.71 -41.87
#